data_AF-A0A6H1ZQB4-F1
#
_entry.id   AF-A0A6H1ZQB4-F1
#
_cell.length_a   1.000
_cell.length_b   1.000
_cell.length_c   1.000
_cell.angle_alpha   90.00
_cell.angle_beta   90.00
_cell.angle_gamma   90.00
#
_symmetry.space_group_name_H-M   'P 1'
#
loop_
_entity.id
_entity.type
_entity.pdbx_description
1 polymer ?
#
loop_
_entity_poly.entity_id
_entity_poly.type
_entity_poly.pdbx_seq_one_letter_code
_entity_poly.pdbx_strand_id
1 'polypeptide(L)'
;MTKSVIPIIEADNGILDWIAEKHIANEKGDRIEWDNHPFLTDIYDDQSTNLTVMKAAQVGMSTCQILKNHRDAKRYKMDIIYCVDEETEILTQRGFLRQENLKSNDIILTLSKKGKTQWSPLQEIFRKEVAMECIEFNARNFNAVVTPNHRWLLQPYRGSGQMFFRETKDMIGKYARIPKSVDDEGATAHSEYYTNEEVSLLAWVFSEGHYPKQTKGSGKKCYSIIITQSEKVNAPYCDEIRAILRSLNVAWKEYLMKHNGCVSFRFAFRMGKEIRERFPEKIPDVKFALSLTKAQCKLFIDTFAKADGWLDSSGTWAIAQKDKITVDILCMIAVLAGYVPSVSKSGVCHTIRLTQFKSVETGELKPRIVRYKGIIWCPRTPAGTFYARRKGRCYWTGNTLPTDQDVRVFVGGKVNRIIANNKSMIDDVADKDSIEVKQVGNSIIYFRGTWSKKAAIMVTADRLVHDEKDSSKLDVIADYQSRTQHSKFKQTHTFSHPSLPETGVHADWLQSDQKHWFVKCPHCAHWQFLSWDTENPRRMSIDIERGIFICKQCHAELPDWVRVTGQWVARYPDRAWSGYWVSLLICPWMSAKEIVAKFKHPDTTPEFFYTKILGLPFADGSSKLLRQSFFQNLTNQAWAPPTTERVIVGIDTGLRLDYVIGNKNGLFFQGDCNDYCDLDVLMKRWPRAIAFMDAGGDLIGSRAFAERWIGRVFLIYFVGDRNQEEIFTFGKGDDCRSVKVDRNRGIQLVIDEFRNRRVPVHGTENDWFEYWLDWNNLSKMKVLDPDTNATKGYKWVRSGRDHKALATVCWRAGMSRFVGMGAIIEAPLSQSKQNSYMIEAGDKVSFSPDEMFNKGIQASLDRLDEESIEW
;
A
#
# COMPACT_ATOMS: atom_id res chain seq x y z
N MET A 1 -36.26 36.12 -30.01
CA MET A 1 -36.17 35.98 -28.54
C MET A 1 -36.28 34.51 -28.19
N THR A 2 -35.12 33.84 -28.12
CA THR A 2 -35.00 32.41 -27.80
C THR A 2 -35.13 32.24 -26.28
N LYS A 3 -36.19 31.55 -25.85
CA LYS A 3 -36.41 31.19 -24.44
C LYS A 3 -35.28 30.28 -23.96
N SER A 4 -34.61 30.72 -22.90
CA SER A 4 -33.62 29.97 -22.14
C SER A 4 -34.25 28.70 -21.56
N VAL A 5 -33.74 27.54 -21.97
CA VAL A 5 -34.01 26.26 -21.30
C VAL A 5 -33.21 26.26 -20.00
N ILE A 6 -33.92 26.32 -18.87
CA ILE A 6 -33.35 26.09 -17.54
C ILE A 6 -33.06 24.58 -17.44
N PRO A 7 -31.87 24.14 -16.98
CA PRO A 7 -31.60 22.73 -16.76
C PRO A 7 -32.53 22.22 -15.66
N ILE A 8 -33.26 21.15 -15.95
CA ILE A 8 -34.01 20.38 -14.95
C ILE A 8 -33.00 19.90 -13.91
N ILE A 9 -33.11 20.40 -12.69
CA ILE A 9 -32.43 19.83 -11.52
C ILE A 9 -33.15 18.51 -11.24
N GLU A 10 -32.50 17.37 -11.49
CA GLU A 10 -33.02 16.04 -11.15
C GLU A 10 -33.39 16.01 -9.65
N ALA A 11 -34.57 15.46 -9.33
CA ALA A 11 -35.05 15.31 -7.96
C ALA A 11 -34.09 14.45 -7.13
N ASP A 12 -33.97 14.78 -5.84
CA ASP A 12 -33.03 14.16 -4.90
C ASP A 12 -33.48 12.78 -4.44
N ASN A 13 -33.28 11.77 -5.28
CA ASN A 13 -33.67 10.39 -4.98
C ASN A 13 -32.54 9.64 -4.25
N GLY A 14 -32.88 8.87 -3.21
CA GLY A 14 -31.95 8.13 -2.33
C GLY A 14 -31.13 7.06 -3.06
N ILE A 15 -30.21 6.37 -2.39
CA ILE A 15 -29.45 5.29 -3.06
C ILE A 15 -30.36 4.10 -3.37
N LEU A 16 -31.34 3.82 -2.52
CA LEU A 16 -32.33 2.77 -2.76
C LEU A 16 -33.19 3.08 -4.00
N ASP A 17 -33.65 4.33 -4.13
CA ASP A 17 -34.40 4.78 -5.30
C ASP A 17 -33.57 4.69 -6.58
N TRP A 18 -32.29 5.10 -6.51
CA TRP A 18 -31.36 4.99 -7.64
C TRP A 18 -31.17 3.52 -8.08
N ILE A 19 -31.05 2.59 -7.13
CA ILE A 19 -30.95 1.15 -7.40
C ILE A 19 -32.22 0.65 -8.11
N ALA A 20 -33.39 1.03 -7.60
CA ALA A 20 -34.67 0.61 -8.14
C ALA A 20 -34.92 1.16 -9.56
N GLU A 21 -34.73 2.48 -9.74
CA GLU A 21 -34.98 3.20 -11.00
C GLU A 21 -34.05 2.77 -12.13
N LYS A 22 -32.77 2.54 -11.82
CA LYS A 22 -31.77 2.14 -12.81
C LYS A 22 -31.70 0.63 -12.99
N HIS A 23 -32.52 -0.13 -12.26
CA HIS A 23 -32.54 -1.60 -12.27
C HIS A 23 -31.15 -2.20 -12.04
N ILE A 24 -30.45 -1.72 -11.02
CA ILE A 24 -29.04 -2.08 -10.78
C ILE A 24 -28.90 -3.59 -10.49
N ALA A 25 -27.93 -4.22 -11.15
CA ALA A 25 -27.57 -5.62 -11.03
C ALA A 25 -26.22 -5.84 -10.33
N ASN A 26 -26.04 -7.00 -9.69
CA ASN A 26 -24.81 -7.39 -9.02
C ASN A 26 -23.74 -7.92 -10.00
N GLU A 27 -22.62 -8.45 -9.50
CA GLU A 27 -21.52 -8.99 -10.32
C GLU A 27 -21.88 -10.25 -11.15
N LYS A 28 -22.99 -10.92 -10.83
CA LYS A 28 -23.52 -12.09 -11.54
C LYS A 28 -24.59 -11.72 -12.57
N GLY A 29 -25.09 -10.48 -12.53
CA GLY A 29 -26.16 -10.00 -13.41
C GLY A 29 -27.56 -10.10 -12.78
N ASP A 30 -27.66 -10.55 -11.53
CA ASP A 30 -28.95 -10.60 -10.81
C ASP A 30 -29.32 -9.19 -10.34
N ARG A 31 -30.59 -8.82 -10.48
CA ARG A 31 -31.10 -7.53 -9.99
C ARG A 31 -30.96 -7.45 -8.47
N ILE A 32 -30.58 -6.28 -7.97
CA ILE A 32 -30.58 -6.02 -6.53
C ILE A 32 -32.02 -5.78 -6.09
N GLU A 33 -32.48 -6.64 -5.17
CA GLU A 33 -33.79 -6.62 -4.57
C GLU A 33 -33.67 -6.65 -3.04
N TRP A 34 -34.71 -6.19 -2.36
CA TRP A 34 -34.73 -6.06 -0.90
C TRP A 34 -35.56 -7.15 -0.22
N ASP A 35 -36.33 -7.94 -0.97
CA ASP A 35 -37.25 -8.96 -0.43
C ASP A 35 -36.53 -9.97 0.46
N ASN A 36 -35.33 -10.40 0.05
CA ASN A 36 -34.50 -11.32 0.82
C ASN A 36 -33.39 -10.61 1.61
N HIS A 37 -33.15 -9.32 1.37
CA HIS A 37 -32.04 -8.56 1.96
C HIS A 37 -32.48 -7.28 2.69
N PRO A 38 -33.61 -7.27 3.42
CA PRO A 38 -34.17 -6.02 3.98
C PRO A 38 -33.23 -5.40 5.02
N PHE A 39 -32.47 -6.23 5.74
CA PHE A 39 -31.48 -5.76 6.71
C PHE A 39 -30.35 -4.92 6.08
N LEU A 40 -30.19 -4.93 4.75
CA LEU A 40 -29.20 -4.13 4.05
C LEU A 40 -29.67 -2.70 3.75
N THR A 41 -30.98 -2.43 3.70
CA THR A 41 -31.50 -1.12 3.24
C THR A 41 -30.92 0.02 4.06
N ASP A 42 -30.96 -0.12 5.39
CA ASP A 42 -30.51 0.91 6.32
C ASP A 42 -29.00 1.12 6.21
N ILE A 43 -28.24 0.05 5.96
CA ILE A 43 -26.78 0.12 5.77
C ILE A 43 -26.42 0.82 4.44
N TYR A 44 -27.21 0.61 3.38
CA TYR A 44 -27.06 1.33 2.12
C TYR A 44 -27.29 2.83 2.30
N ASP A 45 -28.31 3.21 3.06
CA ASP A 45 -28.65 4.61 3.32
C ASP A 45 -27.77 5.28 4.40
N ASP A 46 -27.11 4.54 5.27
CA ASP A 46 -26.34 5.09 6.38
C ASP A 46 -25.08 5.86 5.93
N GLN A 47 -25.10 7.19 6.04
CA GLN A 47 -24.00 8.09 5.66
C GLN A 47 -23.20 8.60 6.88
N SER A 48 -23.25 7.88 8.01
CA SER A 48 -22.53 8.25 9.23
C SER A 48 -21.04 8.47 9.00
N THR A 49 -20.45 9.43 9.73
CA THR A 49 -19.02 9.73 9.64
C THR A 49 -18.16 8.52 9.95
N ASN A 50 -18.53 7.74 10.97
CA ASN A 50 -17.89 6.45 11.25
C ASN A 50 -18.94 5.35 11.21
N LEU A 51 -18.83 4.47 10.22
CA LEU A 51 -19.69 3.32 10.03
C LEU A 51 -18.87 2.04 10.20
N THR A 52 -19.30 1.14 11.07
CA THR A 52 -18.66 -0.17 11.27
C THR A 52 -19.68 -1.29 11.07
N VAL A 53 -19.30 -2.34 10.34
CA VAL A 53 -20.14 -3.51 10.15
C VAL A 53 -19.36 -4.77 10.49
N MET A 54 -19.73 -5.38 11.62
CA MET A 54 -19.26 -6.70 12.00
C MET A 54 -20.12 -7.74 11.26
N LYS A 55 -19.50 -8.54 10.38
CA LYS A 55 -20.26 -9.39 9.45
C LYS A 55 -19.81 -10.84 9.38
N ALA A 56 -20.74 -11.73 9.08
CA ALA A 56 -20.45 -13.07 8.59
C ALA A 56 -19.94 -13.05 7.13
N ALA A 57 -19.49 -14.19 6.62
CA ALA A 57 -19.05 -14.31 5.23
C ALA A 57 -20.22 -14.18 4.24
N GLN A 58 -19.98 -13.57 3.08
CA GLN A 58 -20.89 -13.55 1.93
C GLN A 58 -22.25 -12.85 2.13
N VAL A 59 -22.32 -11.80 2.95
CA VAL A 59 -23.57 -11.03 3.21
C VAL A 59 -23.69 -9.71 2.42
N GLY A 60 -23.04 -9.60 1.26
CA GLY A 60 -23.24 -8.48 0.32
C GLY A 60 -22.51 -7.15 0.61
N MET A 61 -21.75 -7.02 1.71
CA MET A 61 -21.13 -5.75 2.11
C MET A 61 -20.23 -5.08 1.07
N SER A 62 -19.35 -5.83 0.39
CA SER A 62 -18.49 -5.23 -0.64
C SER A 62 -19.31 -4.68 -1.81
N THR A 63 -20.42 -5.33 -2.19
CA THR A 63 -21.31 -4.86 -3.25
C THR A 63 -22.02 -3.57 -2.83
N CYS A 64 -22.49 -3.50 -1.58
CA CYS A 64 -23.05 -2.29 -0.99
C CYS A 64 -22.11 -1.09 -1.11
N GLN A 65 -20.86 -1.24 -0.64
CA GLN A 65 -19.91 -0.14 -0.69
C GLN A 65 -19.49 0.22 -2.11
N ILE A 66 -19.37 -0.73 -3.05
CA ILE A 66 -19.08 -0.40 -4.45
C ILE A 66 -20.15 0.54 -5.03
N LEU A 67 -21.43 0.21 -4.83
CA LEU A 67 -22.54 1.00 -5.36
C LEU A 67 -22.67 2.35 -4.66
N LYS A 68 -22.53 2.37 -3.33
CA LYS A 68 -22.54 3.59 -2.52
C LYS A 68 -21.47 4.56 -2.97
N ASN A 69 -20.24 4.09 -3.12
CA ASN A 69 -19.12 4.93 -3.53
C ASN A 69 -19.22 5.35 -5.00
N HIS A 70 -19.74 4.51 -5.90
CA HIS A 70 -19.96 4.91 -7.29
C HIS A 70 -20.97 6.06 -7.41
N ARG A 71 -22.15 5.92 -6.80
CA ARG A 71 -23.19 6.95 -6.79
C ARG A 71 -22.69 8.25 -6.14
N ASP A 72 -22.07 8.13 -4.96
CA ASP A 72 -21.58 9.29 -4.21
C ASP A 72 -20.43 9.99 -4.96
N ALA A 73 -19.54 9.23 -5.61
CA ALA A 73 -18.49 9.78 -6.47
C ALA A 73 -19.11 10.61 -7.61
N LYS A 74 -20.09 10.09 -8.36
CA LYS A 74 -20.77 10.88 -9.40
C LYS A 74 -21.36 12.18 -8.86
N ARG A 75 -21.98 12.10 -7.68
CA ARG A 75 -22.78 13.18 -7.10
C ARG A 75 -21.94 14.29 -6.46
N TYR A 76 -20.85 13.97 -5.78
CA TYR A 76 -20.18 14.92 -4.86
C TYR A 76 -18.84 15.50 -5.35
N LYS A 77 -18.39 15.23 -6.58
CA LYS A 77 -17.21 15.86 -7.24
C LYS A 77 -15.93 15.87 -6.36
N MET A 78 -15.42 14.70 -6.04
CA MET A 78 -14.25 14.46 -5.20
C MET A 78 -13.03 14.06 -6.07
N ASP A 79 -12.01 14.91 -6.16
CA ASP A 79 -10.87 14.79 -7.10
C ASP A 79 -9.53 14.49 -6.38
N ILE A 80 -8.66 13.67 -7.01
CA ILE A 80 -7.19 13.92 -7.20
C ILE A 80 -6.67 13.12 -8.43
N ILE A 81 -5.78 13.71 -9.25
CA ILE A 81 -5.29 13.13 -10.52
C ILE A 81 -3.75 13.02 -10.52
N TYR A 82 -3.17 11.92 -11.02
CA TYR A 82 -1.70 11.66 -11.05
C TYR A 82 -1.13 11.83 -12.46
N CYS A 83 -0.73 13.04 -12.85
CA CYS A 83 -0.42 13.29 -14.26
C CYS A 83 0.67 14.35 -14.52
N VAL A 84 1.19 14.28 -15.74
CA VAL A 84 2.00 15.33 -16.38
C VAL A 84 1.11 16.18 -17.29
N ASP A 85 1.60 17.35 -17.67
CA ASP A 85 0.89 18.27 -18.57
C ASP A 85 0.96 17.86 -20.06
N GLU A 86 0.15 18.50 -20.89
CA GLU A 86 0.03 18.21 -22.32
C GLU A 86 1.28 18.55 -23.16
N GLU A 87 2.16 19.43 -22.68
CA GLU A 87 3.44 19.71 -23.37
C GLU A 87 4.48 18.59 -23.17
N THR A 88 4.27 17.68 -22.21
CA THR A 88 5.19 16.58 -21.95
C THR A 88 5.10 15.52 -23.05
N GLU A 89 6.25 15.14 -23.61
CA GLU A 89 6.43 14.09 -24.61
C GLU A 89 6.95 12.80 -23.94
N ILE A 90 6.67 11.65 -24.55
CA ILE A 90 7.19 10.33 -24.17
C ILE A 90 8.02 9.72 -25.30
N LEU A 91 9.11 9.04 -24.96
CA LEU A 91 9.92 8.30 -25.93
C LEU A 91 9.31 6.91 -26.23
N THR A 92 9.06 6.66 -27.52
CA THR A 92 8.47 5.43 -28.05
C THR A 92 9.35 4.84 -29.16
N GLN A 93 9.02 3.63 -29.63
CA GLN A 93 9.62 3.06 -30.84
C GLN A 93 9.23 3.78 -32.14
N ARG A 94 8.46 4.87 -32.06
CA ARG A 94 8.21 5.81 -33.17
C ARG A 94 8.86 7.19 -32.94
N GLY A 95 9.73 7.31 -31.93
CA GLY A 95 10.33 8.57 -31.50
C GLY A 95 9.57 9.22 -30.35
N PHE A 96 9.88 10.50 -30.10
CA PHE A 96 9.17 11.29 -29.08
C PHE A 96 7.77 11.66 -29.57
N LEU A 97 6.76 11.34 -28.77
CA LEU A 97 5.36 11.62 -29.06
C LEU A 97 4.73 12.41 -27.93
N ARG A 98 3.84 13.34 -28.28
CA ARG A 98 2.91 13.96 -27.33
C ARG A 98 1.70 13.07 -27.10
N GLN A 99 0.95 13.37 -26.06
CA GLN A 99 -0.25 12.63 -25.68
C GLN A 99 -1.22 12.45 -26.83
N GLU A 100 -1.44 13.46 -27.68
CA GLU A 100 -2.43 13.41 -28.76
C GLU A 100 -2.06 12.40 -29.86
N ASN A 101 -0.78 12.07 -29.98
CA ASN A 101 -0.24 11.16 -31.00
C ASN A 101 0.02 9.75 -30.47
N LEU A 102 -0.19 9.51 -29.17
CA LEU A 102 0.09 8.24 -28.50
C LEU A 102 -1.07 7.26 -28.65
N LYS A 103 -0.78 6.06 -29.15
CA LYS A 103 -1.74 4.97 -29.41
C LYS A 103 -1.56 3.84 -28.41
N SER A 104 -2.62 3.09 -28.12
CA SER A 104 -2.60 2.01 -27.11
C SER A 104 -1.61 0.88 -27.41
N ASN A 105 -1.24 0.70 -28.67
CA ASN A 105 -0.26 -0.31 -29.11
C ASN A 105 1.18 0.22 -29.21
N ASP A 106 1.43 1.46 -28.81
CA ASP A 106 2.79 2.00 -28.81
C ASP A 106 3.66 1.29 -27.76
N ILE A 107 4.91 1.03 -28.14
CA ILE A 107 5.93 0.47 -27.27
C ILE A 107 6.81 1.63 -26.79
N ILE A 108 6.94 1.75 -25.47
CA ILE A 108 7.55 2.91 -24.82
C ILE A 108 8.77 2.52 -23.99
N LEU A 109 9.69 3.48 -23.82
CA LEU A 109 10.92 3.25 -23.07
C LEU A 109 10.66 3.37 -21.57
N THR A 110 10.99 2.32 -20.81
CA THR A 110 10.76 2.21 -19.37
C THR A 110 12.05 1.90 -18.59
N LEU A 111 12.03 2.20 -17.28
CA LEU A 111 13.14 1.98 -16.35
C LEU A 111 12.67 1.25 -15.08
N SER A 112 13.29 0.12 -14.79
CA SER A 112 13.06 -0.64 -13.56
C SER A 112 13.75 -0.02 -12.34
N LYS A 113 13.30 -0.40 -11.13
CA LYS A 113 13.96 -0.01 -9.87
C LYS A 113 15.43 -0.47 -9.75
N LYS A 114 15.83 -1.46 -10.55
CA LYS A 114 17.21 -1.98 -10.63
C LYS A 114 18.07 -1.17 -11.61
N GLY A 115 17.56 -0.10 -12.22
CA GLY A 115 18.29 0.70 -13.20
C GLY A 115 18.34 0.07 -14.61
N LYS A 116 17.53 -0.96 -14.87
CA LYS A 116 17.45 -1.64 -16.17
C LYS A 116 16.40 -1.01 -17.08
N THR A 117 16.80 -0.65 -18.29
CA THR A 117 15.96 -0.08 -19.34
C THR A 117 15.35 -1.17 -20.19
N GLN A 118 14.12 -0.97 -20.65
CA GLN A 118 13.47 -1.90 -21.57
C GLN A 118 12.37 -1.20 -22.37
N TRP A 119 12.18 -1.65 -23.60
CA TRP A 119 10.98 -1.35 -24.38
C TRP A 119 9.81 -2.16 -23.81
N SER A 120 8.69 -1.50 -23.53
CA SER A 120 7.51 -2.17 -22.95
C SER A 120 6.22 -1.70 -23.61
N PRO A 121 5.24 -2.60 -23.80
CA PRO A 121 3.94 -2.21 -24.31
C PRO A 121 3.26 -1.27 -23.31
N LEU A 122 2.62 -0.26 -23.86
CA LEU A 122 1.73 0.63 -23.13
C LEU A 122 0.49 -0.14 -22.69
N GLN A 123 0.15 -0.10 -21.40
CA GLN A 123 -1.04 -0.78 -20.89
C GLN A 123 -2.30 0.09 -21.03
N GLU A 124 -2.15 1.39 -20.81
CA GLU A 124 -3.25 2.35 -20.78
C GLU A 124 -2.73 3.78 -20.96
N ILE A 125 -3.59 4.70 -21.38
CA ILE A 125 -3.27 6.13 -21.41
C ILE A 125 -4.43 6.90 -20.81
N PHE A 126 -4.21 7.48 -19.64
CA PHE A 126 -5.13 8.41 -19.02
C PHE A 126 -4.94 9.81 -19.62
N ARG A 127 -6.05 10.52 -19.89
CA ARG A 127 -6.08 11.92 -20.33
C ARG A 127 -7.33 12.58 -19.71
N LYS A 128 -7.19 13.75 -19.10
CA LYS A 128 -8.32 14.53 -18.57
C LYS A 128 -8.04 16.02 -18.74
N GLU A 129 -9.02 16.75 -19.26
CA GLU A 129 -8.98 18.22 -19.24
C GLU A 129 -9.29 18.71 -17.82
N VAL A 130 -8.46 19.60 -17.28
CA VAL A 130 -8.56 20.07 -15.90
C VAL A 130 -8.30 21.56 -15.79
N ALA A 131 -8.80 22.17 -14.71
CA ALA A 131 -8.37 23.46 -14.22
C ALA A 131 -7.98 23.29 -12.74
N MET A 132 -6.67 23.20 -12.45
CA MET A 132 -6.16 22.90 -11.10
C MET A 132 -4.79 23.51 -10.82
N GLU A 133 -4.32 23.42 -9.58
CA GLU A 133 -2.95 23.78 -9.24
C GLU A 133 -1.99 22.62 -9.53
N CYS A 134 -0.95 22.90 -10.32
CA CYS A 134 0.14 21.99 -10.63
C CYS A 134 1.46 22.53 -10.06
N ILE A 135 2.46 21.66 -9.97
CA ILE A 135 3.82 22.00 -9.60
C ILE A 135 4.66 22.08 -10.87
N GLU A 136 5.20 23.28 -11.13
CA GLU A 136 6.18 23.52 -12.18
C GLU A 136 7.60 23.43 -11.60
N PHE A 137 8.41 22.57 -12.20
CA PHE A 137 9.86 22.60 -12.09
C PHE A 137 10.44 23.27 -13.32
N ASN A 138 11.10 24.42 -13.12
CA ASN A 138 11.78 25.14 -14.19
C ASN A 138 13.23 25.44 -13.82
N ALA A 139 14.14 24.62 -14.34
CA ALA A 139 15.58 24.76 -14.14
C ALA A 139 16.32 24.73 -15.48
N ARG A 140 17.57 25.22 -15.49
CA ARG A 140 18.39 25.29 -16.72
C ARG A 140 18.46 23.96 -17.47
N ASN A 141 18.50 22.83 -16.75
CA ASN A 141 18.68 21.49 -17.31
C ASN A 141 17.51 20.54 -17.04
N PHE A 142 16.37 21.03 -16.56
CA PHE A 142 15.21 20.23 -16.20
C PHE A 142 13.92 21.03 -16.30
N ASN A 143 12.87 20.46 -16.90
CA ASN A 143 11.59 21.13 -17.03
C ASN A 143 10.44 20.12 -16.93
N ALA A 144 9.50 20.34 -16.01
CA ALA A 144 8.34 19.48 -15.83
C ALA A 144 7.17 20.27 -15.22
N VAL A 145 5.94 19.97 -15.63
CA VAL A 145 4.71 20.43 -14.98
C VAL A 145 3.89 19.21 -14.63
N VAL A 146 3.64 19.01 -13.33
CA VAL A 146 3.05 17.78 -12.81
C VAL A 146 2.05 18.08 -11.71
N THR A 147 1.13 17.16 -11.46
CA THR A 147 0.24 17.27 -10.30
C THR A 147 1.02 17.05 -8.99
N PRO A 148 0.56 17.60 -7.84
CA PRO A 148 1.29 17.49 -6.56
C PRO A 148 1.60 16.07 -6.09
N ASN A 149 0.77 15.11 -6.51
CA ASN A 149 0.84 13.69 -6.22
C ASN A 149 1.55 12.86 -7.31
N HIS A 150 2.06 13.48 -8.38
CA HIS A 150 2.83 12.78 -9.42
C HIS A 150 4.05 12.08 -8.83
N ARG A 151 4.34 10.83 -9.25
CA ARG A 151 5.40 9.99 -8.69
C ARG A 151 6.68 10.06 -9.52
N TRP A 152 7.81 10.17 -8.84
CA TRP A 152 9.14 10.20 -9.44
C TRP A 152 9.92 8.95 -9.03
N LEU A 153 10.57 8.29 -9.99
CA LEU A 153 11.60 7.30 -9.68
C LEU A 153 12.91 8.04 -9.35
N LEU A 154 13.43 7.85 -8.14
CA LEU A 154 14.58 8.57 -7.60
C LEU A 154 15.73 7.63 -7.28
N GLN A 155 16.95 8.12 -7.47
CA GLN A 155 18.19 7.47 -7.03
C GLN A 155 18.55 7.92 -5.61
N PRO A 156 19.05 7.02 -4.75
CA PRO A 156 19.59 7.39 -3.44
C PRO A 156 20.83 8.28 -3.59
N TYR A 157 21.05 9.12 -2.57
CA TYR A 157 22.17 10.07 -2.53
C TYR A 157 23.51 9.39 -2.19
N ARG A 158 23.52 8.37 -1.33
CA ARG A 158 24.72 7.59 -0.94
C ARG A 158 24.50 6.08 -1.22
N GLY A 159 25.48 5.43 -1.88
CA GLY A 159 25.57 3.96 -1.98
C GLY A 159 24.66 3.26 -3.00
N SER A 160 24.92 1.96 -3.20
CA SER A 160 24.31 1.00 -4.14
C SER A 160 22.87 0.58 -3.80
N GLY A 161 22.03 1.54 -3.36
CA GLY A 161 20.62 1.29 -3.08
C GLY A 161 19.77 1.20 -4.36
N GLN A 162 18.75 0.34 -4.34
CA GLN A 162 17.75 0.30 -5.41
C GLN A 162 17.00 1.65 -5.54
N MET A 163 16.62 2.00 -6.76
CA MET A 163 15.85 3.21 -7.04
C MET A 163 14.46 3.09 -6.40
N PHE A 164 13.90 4.20 -5.94
CA PHE A 164 12.63 4.21 -5.20
C PHE A 164 11.70 5.33 -5.68
N PHE A 165 10.40 5.15 -5.48
CA PHE A 165 9.42 6.17 -5.85
C PHE A 165 9.13 7.15 -4.71
N ARG A 166 8.85 8.41 -5.08
CA ARG A 166 8.37 9.46 -4.17
C ARG A 166 7.44 10.43 -4.93
N GLU A 167 6.42 10.97 -4.26
CA GLU A 167 5.55 11.98 -4.87
C GLU A 167 6.19 13.37 -4.95
N THR A 168 5.68 14.20 -5.84
CA THR A 168 6.17 15.57 -6.04
C THR A 168 6.13 16.38 -4.74
N LYS A 169 5.01 16.36 -4.01
CA LYS A 169 4.85 17.05 -2.72
C LYS A 169 5.85 16.59 -1.66
N ASP A 170 6.22 15.31 -1.68
CA ASP A 170 7.12 14.71 -0.67
C ASP A 170 8.61 14.82 -1.04
N MET A 171 8.90 15.15 -2.29
CA MET A 171 10.25 15.30 -2.85
C MET A 171 10.86 16.67 -2.54
N ILE A 172 10.04 17.70 -2.41
CA ILE A 172 10.47 19.08 -2.17
C ILE A 172 11.18 19.17 -0.80
N GLY A 173 12.38 19.76 -0.78
CA GLY A 173 13.18 19.93 0.44
C GLY A 173 13.93 18.70 0.92
N LYS A 174 13.91 17.57 0.19
CA LYS A 174 14.67 16.35 0.53
C LYS A 174 15.81 16.12 -0.45
N TYR A 175 16.91 15.50 -0.01
CA TYR A 175 18.05 15.13 -0.85
C TYR A 175 17.82 13.79 -1.58
N ALA A 176 17.51 13.86 -2.88
CA ALA A 176 17.42 12.72 -3.80
C ALA A 176 17.80 13.16 -5.22
N ARG A 177 17.90 12.22 -6.16
CA ARG A 177 18.27 12.52 -7.55
C ARG A 177 17.26 11.96 -8.53
N ILE A 178 16.76 12.80 -9.44
CA ILE A 178 15.96 12.35 -10.59
C ILE A 178 16.94 11.89 -11.68
N PRO A 179 16.86 10.64 -12.13
CA PRO A 179 17.74 10.13 -13.17
C PRO A 179 17.36 10.74 -14.53
N LYS A 180 18.36 11.10 -15.31
CA LYS A 180 18.22 11.58 -16.69
C LYS A 180 18.82 10.60 -17.70
N SER A 181 19.79 9.81 -17.27
CA SER A 181 20.39 8.69 -18.00
C SER A 181 20.79 7.59 -17.01
N VAL A 182 20.83 6.35 -17.49
CA VAL A 182 21.32 5.18 -16.75
C VAL A 182 22.27 4.39 -17.63
N ASP A 183 23.22 3.70 -17.00
CA ASP A 183 24.20 2.90 -17.74
C ASP A 183 23.67 1.48 -17.95
N ASP A 184 22.83 1.31 -18.97
CA ASP A 184 22.21 0.04 -19.32
C ASP A 184 22.07 -0.12 -20.85
N GLU A 185 21.87 -1.35 -21.32
CA GLU A 185 21.80 -1.72 -22.74
C GLU A 185 20.45 -2.33 -23.16
N GLY A 186 19.52 -2.56 -22.22
CA GLY A 186 18.27 -3.28 -22.49
C GLY A 186 17.29 -2.57 -23.43
N ALA A 187 17.55 -1.30 -23.76
CA ALA A 187 16.81 -0.52 -24.75
C ALA A 187 17.44 -0.51 -26.15
N THR A 188 18.60 -1.16 -26.36
CA THR A 188 19.32 -1.19 -27.64
C THR A 188 19.34 -2.59 -28.26
N ALA A 189 19.74 -2.68 -29.54
CA ALA A 189 19.95 -3.98 -30.17
C ALA A 189 21.07 -4.76 -29.46
N HIS A 190 20.90 -6.07 -29.32
CA HIS A 190 21.88 -6.94 -28.66
C HIS A 190 22.98 -7.43 -29.62
N SER A 191 22.72 -7.34 -30.92
CA SER A 191 23.65 -7.73 -31.98
C SER A 191 23.74 -6.62 -33.02
N GLU A 192 24.92 -6.47 -33.61
CA GLU A 192 25.17 -5.48 -34.65
C GLU A 192 24.41 -5.84 -35.94
N TYR A 193 23.52 -4.95 -36.39
CA TYR A 193 22.89 -5.04 -37.71
C TYR A 193 23.75 -4.37 -38.79
N TYR A 194 24.37 -3.25 -38.43
CA TYR A 194 25.35 -2.52 -39.24
C TYR A 194 26.75 -2.77 -38.69
N THR A 195 27.79 -2.67 -39.50
CA THR A 195 29.17 -2.59 -38.98
C THR A 195 29.46 -1.21 -38.39
N ASN A 196 30.48 -1.09 -37.54
CA ASN A 196 30.88 0.19 -36.97
C ASN A 196 31.32 1.20 -38.03
N GLU A 197 31.92 0.74 -39.13
CA GLU A 197 32.29 1.55 -40.28
C GLU A 197 31.06 2.04 -41.06
N GLU A 198 30.03 1.21 -41.23
CA GLU A 198 28.76 1.62 -41.85
C GLU A 198 28.06 2.69 -41.02
N VAL A 199 27.99 2.51 -39.70
CA VAL A 199 27.42 3.50 -38.77
C VAL A 199 28.18 4.83 -38.85
N SER A 200 29.51 4.78 -38.88
CA SER A 200 30.35 5.97 -39.01
C SER A 200 30.18 6.66 -40.36
N LEU A 201 30.12 5.89 -41.46
CA LEU A 201 29.86 6.43 -42.79
C LEU A 201 28.49 7.12 -42.84
N LEU A 202 27.45 6.50 -42.28
CA LEU A 202 26.11 7.09 -42.24
C LEU A 202 26.08 8.38 -41.41
N ALA A 203 26.83 8.45 -40.30
CA ALA A 203 26.95 9.69 -39.53
C ALA A 203 27.55 10.83 -40.38
N TRP A 204 28.62 10.58 -41.14
CA TRP A 204 29.21 11.54 -42.09
C TRP A 204 28.25 11.90 -43.23
N VAL A 205 27.49 10.93 -43.75
CA VAL A 205 26.50 11.20 -44.80
C VAL A 205 25.36 12.09 -44.30
N PHE A 206 24.83 11.83 -43.11
CA PHE A 206 23.69 12.61 -42.60
C PHE A 206 24.10 14.04 -42.21
N SER A 207 25.30 14.22 -41.69
CA SER A 207 25.86 15.53 -41.34
C SER A 207 26.34 16.30 -42.58
N GLU A 208 27.43 15.88 -43.21
CA GLU A 208 28.13 16.61 -44.28
C GLU A 208 27.82 16.12 -45.70
N GLY A 209 27.03 15.05 -45.84
CA GLY A 209 26.72 14.49 -47.15
C GLY A 209 25.85 15.40 -48.02
N HIS A 210 26.07 15.36 -49.32
CA HIS A 210 25.26 15.98 -50.36
C HIS A 210 24.79 14.94 -51.35
N TYR A 211 23.48 14.95 -51.67
CA TYR A 211 22.88 14.16 -52.72
C TYR A 211 22.76 15.02 -53.99
N PRO A 212 23.64 14.82 -55.01
CA PRO A 212 23.58 15.60 -56.23
C PRO A 212 22.25 15.41 -56.93
N LYS A 213 21.75 16.49 -57.52
CA LYS A 213 20.54 16.49 -58.33
C LYS A 213 20.75 15.64 -59.58
N GLN A 214 19.71 14.96 -60.02
CA GLN A 214 19.71 14.25 -61.30
C GLN A 214 19.83 15.26 -62.44
N THR A 215 20.71 14.99 -63.41
CA THR A 215 20.83 15.81 -64.63
C THR A 215 19.52 15.76 -65.41
N LYS A 216 18.93 16.93 -65.70
CA LYS A 216 17.71 17.03 -66.52
C LYS A 216 17.93 16.34 -67.86
N GLY A 217 17.01 15.44 -68.25
CA GLY A 217 17.01 14.77 -69.56
C GLY A 217 17.81 13.46 -69.67
N SER A 218 18.49 12.98 -68.62
CA SER A 218 19.35 11.78 -68.73
C SER A 218 18.63 10.43 -68.59
N GLY A 219 17.40 10.42 -68.06
CA GLY A 219 16.63 9.19 -67.73
C GLY A 219 17.24 8.30 -66.62
N LYS A 220 18.51 8.52 -66.23
CA LYS A 220 19.25 7.67 -65.28
C LYS A 220 19.20 8.22 -63.85
N LYS A 221 18.80 7.39 -62.88
CA LYS A 221 18.83 7.73 -61.45
C LYS A 221 20.28 8.01 -61.00
N CYS A 222 20.48 9.12 -60.30
CA CYS A 222 21.77 9.50 -59.75
C CYS A 222 21.90 8.97 -58.32
N TYR A 223 22.82 8.01 -58.11
CA TYR A 223 23.08 7.42 -56.80
C TYR A 223 24.33 7.98 -56.11
N SER A 224 24.93 9.03 -56.65
CA SER A 224 26.14 9.59 -56.03
C SER A 224 25.84 10.25 -54.70
N ILE A 225 26.76 10.10 -53.75
CA ILE A 225 26.83 10.80 -52.48
C ILE A 225 28.18 11.50 -52.45
N ILE A 226 28.21 12.74 -51.99
CA ILE A 226 29.43 13.53 -51.84
C ILE A 226 29.54 13.94 -50.38
N ILE A 227 30.61 13.57 -49.68
CA ILE A 227 30.92 14.08 -48.34
C ILE A 227 32.04 15.11 -48.51
N THR A 228 31.93 16.29 -47.90
CA THR A 228 32.93 17.36 -48.05
C THR A 228 33.43 17.79 -46.68
N GLN A 229 34.74 17.70 -46.48
CA GLN A 229 35.40 18.08 -45.21
C GLN A 229 36.65 18.93 -45.48
N SER A 230 37.04 19.79 -44.54
CA SER A 230 38.24 20.62 -44.63
C SER A 230 39.49 19.81 -44.32
N GLU A 231 40.34 19.58 -45.32
CA GLU A 231 41.65 18.93 -45.11
C GLU A 231 42.64 19.89 -44.44
N LYS A 232 42.43 21.20 -44.58
CA LYS A 232 43.26 22.22 -43.92
C LYS A 232 43.04 22.29 -42.41
N VAL A 233 41.78 22.22 -41.96
CA VAL A 233 41.41 22.39 -40.54
C VAL A 233 41.22 21.04 -39.84
N ASN A 234 40.64 20.07 -40.54
CA ASN A 234 40.20 18.78 -40.00
C ASN A 234 40.83 17.60 -40.78
N ALA A 235 42.14 17.67 -41.05
CA ALA A 235 42.88 16.58 -41.71
C ALA A 235 42.60 15.18 -41.10
N PRO A 236 42.56 15.02 -39.76
CA PRO A 236 42.26 13.71 -39.17
C PRO A 236 40.88 13.16 -39.56
N TYR A 237 39.88 14.02 -39.76
CA TYR A 237 38.53 13.59 -40.16
C TYR A 237 38.49 13.20 -41.64
N CYS A 238 39.29 13.84 -42.50
CA CYS A 238 39.47 13.41 -43.88
C CYS A 238 40.10 12.01 -43.94
N ASP A 239 41.10 11.74 -43.11
CA ASP A 239 41.74 10.43 -43.01
C ASP A 239 40.81 9.36 -42.43
N GLU A 240 39.97 9.72 -41.45
CA GLU A 240 38.90 8.87 -40.92
C GLU A 240 37.90 8.47 -42.02
N ILE A 241 37.44 9.42 -42.85
CA ILE A 241 36.55 9.14 -43.99
C ILE A 241 37.23 8.19 -44.99
N ARG A 242 38.51 8.42 -45.34
CA ARG A 242 39.28 7.53 -46.23
C ARG A 242 39.39 6.12 -45.66
N ALA A 243 39.70 6.00 -44.36
CA ALA A 243 39.83 4.71 -43.69
C ALA A 243 38.51 3.93 -43.71
N ILE A 244 37.38 4.61 -43.43
CA ILE A 244 36.04 4.02 -43.48
C ILE A 244 35.72 3.51 -44.90
N LEU A 245 35.95 4.34 -45.93
CA LEU A 245 35.67 3.96 -47.32
C LEU A 245 36.55 2.78 -47.80
N ARG A 246 37.82 2.73 -47.38
CA ARG A 246 38.71 1.58 -47.64
C ARG A 246 38.23 0.32 -46.94
N SER A 247 37.89 0.40 -45.66
CA SER A 247 37.41 -0.73 -44.86
C SER A 247 36.14 -1.35 -45.44
N LEU A 248 35.22 -0.51 -45.90
CA LEU A 248 33.98 -0.93 -46.56
C LEU A 248 34.15 -1.34 -48.03
N ASN A 249 35.38 -1.35 -48.54
CA ASN A 249 35.70 -1.64 -49.95
C ASN A 249 34.84 -0.82 -50.94
N VAL A 250 34.61 0.46 -50.62
CA VAL A 250 33.85 1.38 -51.47
C VAL A 250 34.84 2.06 -52.42
N ALA A 251 34.53 2.11 -53.71
CA ALA A 251 35.28 2.94 -54.66
C ALA A 251 34.79 4.39 -54.60
N TRP A 252 35.70 5.35 -54.37
CA TRP A 252 35.41 6.79 -54.36
C TRP A 252 36.37 7.58 -55.23
N LYS A 253 36.00 8.83 -55.53
CA LYS A 253 36.86 9.85 -56.14
C LYS A 253 36.99 11.03 -55.19
N GLU A 254 38.20 11.56 -55.06
CA GLU A 254 38.47 12.78 -54.30
C GLU A 254 38.60 13.98 -55.22
N TYR A 255 38.00 15.09 -54.81
CA TYR A 255 38.10 16.37 -55.49
C TYR A 255 38.56 17.44 -54.51
N LEU A 256 39.80 17.90 -54.66
CA LEU A 256 40.36 18.99 -53.86
C LEU A 256 39.82 20.33 -54.36
N MET A 257 39.15 21.07 -53.48
CA MET A 257 38.64 22.41 -53.73
C MET A 257 39.71 23.45 -53.38
N LYS A 258 40.50 23.85 -54.38
CA LYS A 258 41.65 24.78 -54.20
C LYS A 258 41.30 26.12 -53.52
N HIS A 259 40.05 26.57 -53.62
CA HIS A 259 39.64 27.88 -53.11
C HIS A 259 39.34 27.90 -51.59
N ASN A 260 39.04 26.76 -50.97
CA ASN A 260 38.70 26.68 -49.53
C ASN A 260 39.46 25.56 -48.78
N GLY A 261 40.27 24.76 -49.48
CA GLY A 261 41.05 23.67 -48.86
C GLY A 261 40.21 22.48 -48.41
N CYS A 262 38.99 22.34 -48.91
CA CYS A 262 38.12 21.19 -48.66
C CYS A 262 38.37 20.07 -49.67
N VAL A 263 38.21 18.82 -49.22
CA VAL A 263 38.20 17.63 -50.07
C VAL A 263 36.80 17.07 -50.13
N SER A 264 36.32 16.78 -51.33
CA SER A 264 35.02 16.13 -51.56
C SER A 264 35.21 14.67 -51.97
N PHE A 265 34.68 13.76 -51.15
CA PHE A 265 34.68 12.32 -51.34
C PHE A 265 33.39 11.90 -52.04
N ARG A 266 33.47 11.58 -53.33
CA ARG A 266 32.31 11.16 -54.13
C ARG A 266 32.32 9.66 -54.35
N PHE A 267 31.27 8.98 -53.91
CA PHE A 267 31.00 7.57 -54.20
C PHE A 267 29.56 7.43 -54.71
N ALA A 268 29.26 6.33 -55.41
CA ALA A 268 27.92 6.14 -55.98
C ALA A 268 27.49 4.67 -56.01
N PHE A 269 28.31 3.80 -56.61
CA PHE A 269 28.01 2.42 -57.03
C PHE A 269 27.05 1.62 -56.14
N ARG A 270 27.52 0.59 -55.43
CA ARG A 270 26.65 -0.25 -54.58
C ARG A 270 26.20 0.52 -53.33
N MET A 271 27.18 1.02 -52.58
CA MET A 271 26.95 1.70 -51.30
C MET A 271 26.10 2.99 -51.44
N GLY A 272 26.36 3.83 -52.44
CA GLY A 272 25.58 5.06 -52.63
C GLY A 272 24.14 4.78 -53.05
N LYS A 273 23.90 3.71 -53.83
CA LYS A 273 22.56 3.24 -54.16
C LYS A 273 21.83 2.74 -52.92
N GLU A 274 22.43 1.83 -52.16
CA GLU A 274 21.85 1.25 -50.94
C GLU A 274 21.47 2.35 -49.92
N ILE A 275 22.37 3.30 -49.66
CA ILE A 275 22.11 4.41 -48.74
C ILE A 275 20.98 5.32 -49.24
N ARG A 276 20.99 5.73 -50.53
CA ARG A 276 19.97 6.65 -51.06
C ARG A 276 18.60 5.99 -51.21
N GLU A 277 18.54 4.68 -51.43
CA GLU A 277 17.28 3.94 -51.45
C GLU A 277 16.73 3.75 -50.02
N ARG A 278 17.60 3.55 -49.02
CA ARG A 278 17.20 3.43 -47.62
C ARG A 278 16.84 4.77 -46.96
N PHE A 279 17.52 5.85 -47.33
CA PHE A 279 17.39 7.20 -46.74
C PHE A 279 17.29 8.28 -47.84
N PRO A 280 16.21 8.32 -48.63
CA PRO A 280 16.10 9.22 -49.79
C PRO A 280 16.21 10.71 -49.45
N GLU A 281 15.72 11.11 -48.28
CA GLU A 281 15.75 12.50 -47.79
C GLU A 281 17.03 12.84 -47.00
N LYS A 282 17.99 11.91 -46.90
CA LYS A 282 19.22 12.06 -46.09
C LYS A 282 18.93 12.38 -44.61
N ILE A 283 17.86 11.79 -44.08
CA ILE A 283 17.45 11.91 -42.67
C ILE A 283 17.51 10.50 -42.05
N PRO A 284 18.18 10.31 -40.90
CA PRO A 284 18.14 9.03 -40.19
C PRO A 284 16.70 8.77 -39.74
N ASP A 285 16.27 7.51 -39.68
CA ASP A 285 14.93 7.16 -39.21
C ASP A 285 14.95 6.39 -37.88
N VAL A 286 13.77 6.20 -37.27
CA VAL A 286 13.66 5.49 -35.98
C VAL A 286 14.06 4.01 -36.11
N LYS A 287 13.84 3.39 -37.28
CA LYS A 287 14.25 2.00 -37.52
C LYS A 287 15.77 1.87 -37.48
N PHE A 288 16.50 2.82 -38.06
CA PHE A 288 17.94 2.91 -37.94
C PHE A 288 18.35 3.05 -36.48
N ALA A 289 17.78 4.00 -35.73
CA ALA A 289 18.10 4.20 -34.32
C ALA A 289 17.91 2.93 -33.46
N LEU A 290 16.83 2.18 -33.68
CA LEU A 290 16.52 0.95 -32.93
C LEU A 290 17.37 -0.26 -33.34
N SER A 291 18.03 -0.22 -34.50
CA SER A 291 18.90 -1.30 -34.99
C SER A 291 20.34 -1.23 -34.46
N LEU A 292 20.70 -0.12 -33.82
CA LEU A 292 22.05 0.10 -33.29
C LEU A 292 22.20 -0.52 -31.89
N THR A 293 23.37 -1.09 -31.63
CA THR A 293 23.81 -1.37 -30.25
C THR A 293 24.08 -0.06 -29.51
N LYS A 294 24.21 -0.09 -28.17
CA LYS A 294 24.57 1.11 -27.40
C LYS A 294 25.91 1.71 -27.83
N ALA A 295 26.92 0.87 -28.07
CA ALA A 295 28.22 1.30 -28.56
C ALA A 295 28.11 1.99 -29.92
N GLN A 296 27.27 1.47 -30.82
CA GLN A 296 26.99 2.06 -32.12
C GLN A 296 26.19 3.36 -32.02
N CYS A 297 25.21 3.46 -31.11
CA CYS A 297 24.51 4.72 -30.85
C CYS A 297 25.50 5.81 -30.42
N LYS A 298 26.44 5.47 -29.53
CA LYS A 298 27.48 6.37 -29.08
C LYS A 298 28.44 6.75 -30.21
N LEU A 299 28.92 5.77 -30.98
CA LEU A 299 29.77 6.00 -32.15
C LEU A 299 29.10 6.93 -33.16
N PHE A 300 27.83 6.68 -33.48
CA PHE A 300 27.06 7.52 -34.40
C PHE A 300 26.99 8.97 -33.95
N ILE A 301 26.64 9.21 -32.68
CA ILE A 301 26.50 10.56 -32.13
C ILE A 301 27.86 11.28 -32.05
N ASP A 302 28.90 10.58 -31.62
CA ASP A 302 30.25 11.15 -31.52
C ASP A 302 30.78 11.54 -32.91
N THR A 303 30.60 10.67 -33.91
CA THR A 303 31.00 10.94 -35.30
C THR A 303 30.16 12.08 -35.90
N PHE A 304 28.85 12.10 -35.66
CA PHE A 304 27.99 13.20 -36.11
C PHE A 304 28.43 14.55 -35.50
N ALA A 305 28.82 14.56 -34.23
CA ALA A 305 29.29 15.75 -33.53
C ALA A 305 30.66 16.25 -34.03
N LYS A 306 31.56 15.37 -34.48
CA LYS A 306 32.81 15.78 -35.16
C LYS A 306 32.53 16.57 -36.45
N ALA A 307 31.45 16.22 -37.14
CA ALA A 307 31.12 16.77 -38.44
C ALA A 307 30.37 18.11 -38.33
N ASP A 308 29.22 18.12 -37.66
CA ASP A 308 28.28 19.26 -37.61
C ASP A 308 28.13 19.84 -36.19
N GLY A 309 29.07 19.51 -35.31
CA GLY A 309 29.07 19.92 -33.91
C GLY A 309 30.31 20.71 -33.50
N TRP A 310 30.25 21.22 -32.28
CA TRP A 310 31.37 21.89 -31.63
C TRP A 310 31.42 21.52 -30.15
N LEU A 311 32.61 21.57 -29.58
CA LEU A 311 32.82 21.50 -28.13
C LEU A 311 32.64 22.89 -27.55
N ASP A 312 31.76 23.03 -26.55
CA ASP A 312 31.72 24.26 -25.77
C ASP A 312 32.85 24.31 -24.73
N SER A 313 33.01 25.46 -24.07
CA SER A 313 34.06 25.67 -23.07
C SER A 313 33.95 24.75 -21.85
N SER A 314 32.83 24.04 -21.68
CA SER A 314 32.64 23.05 -20.61
C SER A 314 33.01 21.62 -21.04
N GLY A 315 33.50 21.45 -22.27
CA GLY A 315 33.78 20.13 -22.85
C GLY A 315 32.52 19.37 -23.26
N THR A 316 31.38 20.04 -23.38
CA THR A 316 30.12 19.43 -23.82
C THR A 316 29.97 19.57 -25.33
N TRP A 317 29.70 18.46 -26.01
CA TRP A 317 29.35 18.48 -27.44
C TRP A 317 27.98 19.13 -27.66
N ALA A 318 27.94 20.01 -28.65
CA ALA A 318 26.73 20.61 -29.17
C ALA A 318 26.62 20.38 -30.68
N ILE A 319 25.41 20.06 -31.16
CA ILE A 319 25.11 19.85 -32.58
C ILE A 319 24.06 20.89 -32.99
N ALA A 320 24.29 21.59 -34.11
CA ALA A 320 23.33 22.50 -34.71
C ALA A 320 22.58 21.80 -35.85
N GLN A 321 21.25 21.84 -35.85
CA GLN A 321 20.46 21.21 -36.90
C GLN A 321 19.18 21.99 -37.19
N LYS A 322 18.86 22.19 -38.47
CA LYS A 322 17.65 22.91 -38.90
C LYS A 322 16.44 21.99 -38.93
N ASP A 323 16.63 20.75 -39.37
CA ASP A 323 15.53 19.78 -39.50
C ASP A 323 15.12 19.18 -38.14
N LYS A 324 13.84 19.37 -37.78
CA LYS A 324 13.31 18.93 -36.47
C LYS A 324 13.22 17.40 -36.37
N ILE A 325 12.97 16.70 -37.47
CA ILE A 325 12.88 15.23 -37.49
C ILE A 325 14.25 14.64 -37.14
N THR A 326 15.30 15.13 -37.81
CA THR A 326 16.69 14.78 -37.53
C THR A 326 17.04 15.09 -36.08
N VAL A 327 16.64 16.25 -35.55
CA VAL A 327 16.86 16.61 -34.13
C VAL A 327 16.25 15.60 -33.17
N ASP A 328 15.01 15.17 -33.42
CA ASP A 328 14.33 14.21 -32.55
C ASP A 328 14.97 12.82 -32.58
N ILE A 329 15.45 12.40 -33.74
CA ILE A 329 16.10 11.11 -33.93
C ILE A 329 17.50 11.13 -33.34
N LEU A 330 18.24 12.23 -33.49
CA LEU A 330 19.50 12.44 -32.78
C LEU A 330 19.29 12.43 -31.26
N CYS A 331 18.22 13.04 -30.75
CA CYS A 331 17.89 12.95 -29.33
C CYS A 331 17.59 11.51 -28.89
N MET A 332 16.84 10.74 -29.70
CA MET A 332 16.57 9.33 -29.41
C MET A 332 17.86 8.51 -29.37
N ILE A 333 18.72 8.61 -30.40
CA ILE A 333 20.00 7.88 -30.45
C ILE A 333 20.90 8.32 -29.28
N ALA A 334 20.94 9.61 -28.95
CA ALA A 334 21.70 10.12 -27.81
C ALA A 334 21.21 9.52 -26.48
N VAL A 335 19.89 9.44 -26.26
CA VAL A 335 19.31 8.80 -25.07
C VAL A 335 19.71 7.32 -24.99
N LEU A 336 19.63 6.59 -26.10
CA LEU A 336 20.01 5.18 -26.19
C LEU A 336 21.53 4.97 -25.99
N ALA A 337 22.36 5.92 -26.42
CA ALA A 337 23.79 5.96 -26.14
C ALA A 337 24.13 6.27 -24.68
N GLY A 338 23.14 6.69 -23.87
CA GLY A 338 23.34 7.11 -22.48
C GLY A 338 23.71 8.58 -22.30
N TYR A 339 23.66 9.40 -23.37
CA TYR A 339 23.75 10.87 -23.26
C TYR A 339 22.44 11.47 -22.73
N VAL A 340 22.53 12.70 -22.23
CA VAL A 340 21.36 13.47 -21.79
C VAL A 340 21.20 14.66 -22.75
N PRO A 341 20.48 14.50 -23.86
CA PRO A 341 20.29 15.57 -24.82
C PRO A 341 19.40 16.67 -24.24
N SER A 342 19.74 17.90 -24.57
CA SER A 342 18.88 19.06 -24.33
C SER A 342 18.79 19.92 -25.57
N VAL A 343 17.56 20.26 -25.96
CA VAL A 343 17.29 21.01 -27.18
C VAL A 343 16.94 22.46 -26.83
N SER A 344 17.57 23.38 -27.53
CA SER A 344 17.21 24.80 -27.54
C SER A 344 17.02 25.26 -28.99
N LYS A 345 16.15 26.24 -29.22
CA LYS A 345 15.87 26.77 -30.56
C LYS A 345 16.33 28.22 -30.62
N SER A 346 17.08 28.57 -31.67
CA SER A 346 17.49 29.94 -31.99
C SER A 346 17.20 30.21 -33.47
N GLY A 347 16.21 31.06 -33.75
CA GLY A 347 15.70 31.27 -35.10
C GLY A 347 15.18 29.98 -35.73
N VAL A 348 15.76 29.59 -36.87
CA VAL A 348 15.42 28.35 -37.59
C VAL A 348 16.28 27.15 -37.19
N CYS A 349 17.29 27.34 -36.34
CA CYS A 349 18.23 26.29 -35.95
C CYS A 349 17.91 25.75 -34.55
N HIS A 350 18.03 24.44 -34.38
CA HIS A 350 17.98 23.77 -33.09
C HIS A 350 19.38 23.39 -32.67
N THR A 351 19.73 23.64 -31.41
CA THR A 351 20.99 23.20 -30.81
C THR A 351 20.70 22.09 -29.83
N ILE A 352 21.31 20.92 -30.07
CA ILE A 352 21.28 19.75 -29.18
C ILE A 352 22.57 19.76 -28.37
N ARG A 353 22.48 19.96 -27.06
CA ARG A 353 23.63 19.78 -26.16
C ARG A 353 23.59 18.41 -25.50
N LEU A 354 24.69 17.67 -25.58
CA LEU A 354 24.83 16.31 -25.08
C LEU A 354 25.46 16.33 -23.68
N THR A 355 24.69 16.75 -22.68
CA THR A 355 25.22 16.92 -21.32
C THR A 355 25.58 15.57 -20.68
N GLN A 356 26.63 15.57 -19.86
CA GLN A 356 27.07 14.39 -19.12
C GLN A 356 26.43 14.25 -17.72
N PHE A 357 25.63 15.23 -17.30
CA PHE A 357 24.91 15.18 -16.02
C PHE A 357 23.78 14.14 -16.07
N LYS A 358 24.09 12.92 -15.60
CA LYS A 358 23.18 11.76 -15.63
C LYS A 358 21.98 11.89 -14.69
N SER A 359 21.92 12.89 -13.83
CA SER A 359 20.82 13.13 -12.89
C SER A 359 20.69 14.61 -12.55
N VAL A 360 19.56 15.00 -11.95
CA VAL A 360 19.35 16.32 -11.32
C VAL A 360 19.00 16.13 -9.86
N GLU A 361 19.60 16.93 -8.99
CA GLU A 361 19.32 16.87 -7.55
C GLU A 361 18.00 17.57 -7.24
N THR A 362 17.18 16.96 -6.39
CA THR A 362 15.87 17.51 -6.04
C THR A 362 15.96 18.80 -5.23
N GLY A 363 17.11 19.06 -4.58
CA GLY A 363 17.39 20.33 -3.90
C GLY A 363 17.69 21.50 -4.84
N GLU A 364 18.11 21.23 -6.08
CA GLU A 364 18.34 22.27 -7.10
C GLU A 364 17.04 22.69 -7.79
N LEU A 365 15.99 21.86 -7.66
CA LEU A 365 14.69 22.14 -8.24
C LEU A 365 13.98 23.20 -7.38
N LYS A 366 13.64 24.32 -8.01
CA LYS A 366 12.81 25.37 -7.40
C LYS A 366 11.35 25.15 -7.84
N PRO A 367 10.52 24.43 -7.04
CA PRO A 367 9.12 24.21 -7.39
C PRO A 367 8.33 25.52 -7.35
N ARG A 368 7.44 25.71 -8.30
CA ARG A 368 6.45 26.80 -8.30
C ARG A 368 5.06 26.22 -8.47
N ILE A 369 4.12 26.61 -7.61
CA ILE A 369 2.71 26.29 -7.81
C ILE A 369 2.20 27.17 -8.95
N VAL A 370 1.58 26.55 -9.95
CA VAL A 370 1.00 27.23 -11.12
C VAL A 370 -0.45 26.80 -11.30
N ARG A 371 -1.33 27.77 -11.58
CA ARG A 371 -2.70 27.46 -12.02
C ARG A 371 -2.64 26.97 -13.45
N TYR A 372 -2.93 25.69 -13.65
CA TYR A 372 -2.90 25.02 -14.93
C TYR A 372 -4.33 24.79 -15.44
N LYS A 373 -4.56 25.10 -16.72
CA LYS A 373 -5.79 24.78 -17.44
C LYS A 373 -5.40 24.14 -18.77
N GLY A 374 -5.77 22.88 -18.96
CA GLY A 374 -5.39 22.09 -20.14
C GLY A 374 -5.52 20.60 -19.87
N ILE A 375 -4.95 19.76 -20.73
CA ILE A 375 -4.98 18.31 -20.55
C ILE A 375 -3.86 17.89 -19.60
N ILE A 376 -4.18 17.04 -18.63
CA ILE A 376 -3.20 16.25 -17.90
C ILE A 376 -3.31 14.78 -18.30
N TRP A 377 -2.18 14.10 -18.44
CA TRP A 377 -2.14 12.74 -18.96
C TRP A 377 -1.08 11.87 -18.27
N CYS A 378 -1.24 10.55 -18.39
CA CYS A 378 -0.35 9.56 -17.76
C CYS A 378 -0.39 8.20 -18.49
N PRO A 379 0.77 7.66 -18.93
CA PRO A 379 0.85 6.33 -19.56
C PRO A 379 1.05 5.20 -18.53
N ARG A 380 0.26 4.12 -18.56
CA ARG A 380 0.45 2.99 -17.65
C ARG A 380 1.47 1.99 -18.19
N THR A 381 2.45 1.61 -17.38
CA THR A 381 3.49 0.62 -17.73
C THR A 381 3.73 -0.40 -16.63
N PRO A 382 4.18 -1.62 -16.96
CA PRO A 382 4.55 -2.63 -15.96
C PRO A 382 5.62 -2.15 -14.97
N ALA A 383 6.57 -1.31 -15.42
CA ALA A 383 7.64 -0.78 -14.58
C ALA A 383 7.21 0.44 -13.74
N GLY A 384 6.05 1.04 -14.03
CA GLY A 384 5.57 2.27 -13.41
C GLY A 384 6.44 3.49 -13.74
N THR A 385 7.10 3.51 -14.89
CA THR A 385 7.97 4.60 -15.35
C THR A 385 7.89 4.79 -16.86
N PHE A 386 8.34 5.96 -17.32
CA PHE A 386 8.57 6.24 -18.74
C PHE A 386 9.66 7.32 -18.91
N TYR A 387 10.25 7.37 -20.10
CA TYR A 387 11.20 8.41 -20.47
C TYR A 387 10.47 9.62 -21.07
N ALA A 388 10.62 10.77 -20.42
CA ALA A 388 9.88 11.99 -20.75
C ALA A 388 10.79 13.07 -21.36
N ARG A 389 10.21 13.94 -22.17
CA ARG A 389 10.84 15.18 -22.65
C ARG A 389 9.84 16.33 -22.60
N ARG A 390 10.20 17.45 -21.97
CA ARG A 390 9.38 18.67 -21.97
C ARG A 390 10.25 19.89 -22.21
N LYS A 391 9.83 20.79 -23.11
CA LYS A 391 10.62 21.96 -23.56
C LYS A 391 12.08 21.62 -23.89
N GLY A 392 12.27 20.48 -24.56
CA GLY A 392 13.60 19.99 -24.97
C GLY A 392 14.46 19.40 -23.85
N ARG A 393 13.93 19.17 -22.63
CA ARG A 393 14.68 18.57 -21.51
C ARG A 393 14.22 17.15 -21.26
N CYS A 394 15.15 16.21 -21.36
CA CYS A 394 14.91 14.78 -21.17
C CYS A 394 15.17 14.33 -19.73
N TYR A 395 14.30 13.46 -19.22
CA TYR A 395 14.41 12.88 -17.87
C TYR A 395 13.57 11.60 -17.72
N TRP A 396 13.92 10.77 -16.75
CA TRP A 396 13.06 9.69 -16.29
C TRP A 396 12.00 10.23 -15.34
N THR A 397 10.78 9.73 -15.46
CA THR A 397 9.72 9.99 -14.49
C THR A 397 8.91 8.73 -14.20
N GLY A 398 8.13 8.78 -13.12
CA GLY A 398 7.31 7.67 -12.66
C GLY A 398 5.84 7.86 -12.99
N ASN A 399 5.08 6.77 -12.88
CA ASN A 399 3.62 6.71 -12.92
C ASN A 399 3.07 5.88 -11.74
N THR A 400 1.75 5.75 -11.69
CA THR A 400 0.94 5.09 -10.66
C THR A 400 1.44 3.68 -10.27
N LEU A 401 1.17 3.29 -9.02
CA LEU A 401 1.74 2.15 -8.28
C LEU A 401 1.55 0.76 -8.94
N PRO A 402 2.45 -0.18 -8.56
CA PRO A 402 2.01 -1.50 -8.10
C PRO A 402 2.53 -1.88 -6.68
N THR A 403 1.87 -2.72 -5.86
CA THR A 403 1.48 -4.14 -6.07
C THR A 403 -0.02 -4.49 -6.01
N ASP A 404 -0.43 -5.39 -6.92
CA ASP A 404 -1.74 -5.33 -7.59
C ASP A 404 -2.56 -6.64 -7.58
N GLN A 405 -2.05 -7.75 -7.05
CA GLN A 405 -2.68 -9.05 -7.37
C GLN A 405 -4.10 -9.17 -6.79
N ASP A 406 -4.30 -8.80 -5.53
CA ASP A 406 -5.62 -8.89 -4.87
C ASP A 406 -6.58 -7.81 -5.40
N VAL A 407 -6.07 -6.61 -5.69
CA VAL A 407 -6.87 -5.53 -6.31
C VAL A 407 -7.28 -5.91 -7.74
N ARG A 408 -6.41 -6.57 -8.51
CA ARG A 408 -6.75 -7.11 -9.84
C ARG A 408 -7.85 -8.17 -9.76
N VAL A 409 -7.77 -9.08 -8.80
CA VAL A 409 -8.82 -10.10 -8.59
C VAL A 409 -10.13 -9.45 -8.15
N PHE A 410 -10.10 -8.54 -7.18
CA PHE A 410 -11.30 -7.88 -6.65
C PHE A 410 -11.96 -6.95 -7.68
N VAL A 411 -11.21 -6.03 -8.28
CA VAL A 411 -11.76 -5.04 -9.23
C VAL A 411 -12.11 -5.71 -10.55
N GLY A 412 -11.25 -6.60 -11.06
CA GLY A 412 -11.53 -7.35 -12.28
C GLY A 412 -12.71 -8.32 -12.12
N GLY A 413 -12.76 -9.04 -11.00
CA GLY A 413 -13.77 -10.07 -10.74
C GLY A 413 -15.12 -9.54 -10.27
N LYS A 414 -15.17 -8.36 -9.64
CA LYS A 414 -16.40 -7.83 -9.01
C LYS A 414 -16.79 -6.45 -9.52
N VAL A 415 -15.95 -5.44 -9.31
CA VAL A 415 -16.27 -4.03 -9.64
C VAL A 415 -16.55 -3.84 -11.14
N ASN A 416 -15.67 -4.36 -12.00
CA ASN A 416 -15.83 -4.25 -13.45
C ASN A 416 -17.08 -4.98 -13.95
N ARG A 417 -17.43 -6.12 -13.34
CA ARG A 417 -18.63 -6.87 -13.71
C ARG A 417 -19.90 -6.13 -13.30
N ILE A 418 -19.94 -5.57 -12.10
CA ILE A 418 -21.06 -4.71 -11.66
C ILE A 418 -21.21 -3.54 -12.63
N ILE A 419 -20.12 -2.83 -12.98
CA ILE A 419 -20.21 -1.73 -13.95
C ILE A 419 -20.75 -2.25 -15.30
N ALA A 420 -20.18 -3.34 -15.83
CA ALA A 420 -20.58 -3.90 -17.13
C ALA A 420 -22.04 -4.38 -17.19
N ASN A 421 -22.60 -4.83 -16.07
CA ASN A 421 -23.99 -5.27 -15.99
C ASN A 421 -24.97 -4.09 -15.91
N ASN A 422 -24.49 -2.87 -15.67
CA ASN A 422 -25.32 -1.70 -15.37
C ASN A 422 -25.06 -0.55 -16.34
N LYS A 423 -25.96 -0.35 -17.31
CA LYS A 423 -25.83 0.71 -18.32
C LYS A 423 -25.60 2.10 -17.73
N SER A 424 -26.33 2.46 -16.67
CA SER A 424 -26.15 3.75 -15.99
C SER A 424 -24.76 3.94 -15.41
N MET A 425 -24.11 2.86 -14.95
CA MET A 425 -22.74 2.92 -14.41
C MET A 425 -21.69 2.91 -15.52
N ILE A 426 -21.95 2.26 -16.66
CA ILE A 426 -21.11 2.37 -17.87
C ILE A 426 -21.09 3.82 -18.34
N ASP A 427 -22.26 4.46 -18.42
CA ASP A 427 -22.39 5.85 -18.87
C ASP A 427 -21.69 6.84 -17.91
N ASP A 428 -21.52 6.46 -16.64
CA ASP A 428 -20.82 7.26 -15.62
C ASP A 428 -19.30 7.14 -15.67
N VAL A 429 -18.80 6.11 -16.33
CA VAL A 429 -17.40 5.70 -16.34
C VAL A 429 -16.78 6.06 -17.68
N ALA A 430 -15.68 6.81 -17.67
CA ALA A 430 -14.99 7.18 -18.91
C ALA A 430 -14.32 5.95 -19.56
N ASP A 431 -14.17 5.97 -20.89
CA ASP A 431 -13.79 4.84 -21.77
C ASP A 431 -12.37 4.24 -21.55
N LYS A 432 -11.67 4.55 -20.45
CA LYS A 432 -10.32 4.04 -20.11
C LYS A 432 -10.12 4.02 -18.60
N ASP A 433 -10.50 2.91 -17.98
CA ASP A 433 -10.64 2.79 -16.52
C ASP A 433 -9.73 1.67 -15.98
N SER A 434 -8.61 2.06 -15.37
CA SER A 434 -7.63 1.13 -14.80
C SER A 434 -8.21 0.26 -13.66
N ILE A 435 -7.52 -0.84 -13.31
CA ILE A 435 -7.91 -1.72 -12.19
C ILE A 435 -7.77 -1.03 -10.82
N GLU A 436 -6.92 -0.02 -10.68
CA GLU A 436 -6.62 0.61 -9.39
C GLU A 436 -7.34 1.94 -9.19
N VAL A 437 -7.98 2.45 -10.24
CA VAL A 437 -8.58 3.77 -10.29
C VAL A 437 -9.78 3.71 -11.20
N LYS A 438 -10.95 4.09 -10.68
CA LYS A 438 -12.18 4.23 -11.44
C LYS A 438 -12.59 5.69 -11.46
N GLN A 439 -12.70 6.29 -12.64
CA GLN A 439 -13.23 7.63 -12.79
C GLN A 439 -14.74 7.56 -12.97
N VAL A 440 -15.46 8.15 -12.02
CA VAL A 440 -16.93 8.19 -12.03
C VAL A 440 -17.37 9.65 -12.09
N GLY A 441 -17.82 10.09 -13.27
CA GLY A 441 -18.04 11.49 -13.58
C GLY A 441 -16.76 12.33 -13.42
N ASN A 442 -16.80 13.31 -12.51
CA ASN A 442 -15.62 14.11 -12.17
C ASN A 442 -14.77 13.51 -11.05
N SER A 443 -15.27 12.49 -10.34
CA SER A 443 -14.63 11.97 -9.13
C SER A 443 -13.83 10.71 -9.40
N ILE A 444 -12.97 10.35 -8.44
CA ILE A 444 -12.09 9.18 -8.56
C ILE A 444 -12.23 8.26 -7.35
N ILE A 445 -12.41 6.97 -7.62
CA ILE A 445 -12.37 5.89 -6.63
C ILE A 445 -11.04 5.17 -6.74
N TYR A 446 -10.32 5.05 -5.62
CA TYR A 446 -9.05 4.35 -5.55
C TYR A 446 -9.21 2.98 -4.89
N PHE A 447 -8.65 1.96 -5.54
CA PHE A 447 -8.52 0.64 -4.95
C PHE A 447 -7.05 0.43 -4.55
N ARG A 448 -6.81 0.21 -3.25
CA ARG A 448 -5.46 0.11 -2.67
C ARG A 448 -5.39 -1.03 -1.65
N GLY A 449 -4.28 -1.76 -1.65
CA GLY A 449 -3.99 -2.76 -0.61
C GLY A 449 -3.34 -2.14 0.64
N THR A 450 -3.40 -2.84 1.76
CA THR A 450 -2.87 -2.39 3.06
C THR A 450 -1.45 -2.92 3.37
N TRP A 451 -0.81 -3.64 2.46
CA TRP A 451 0.49 -4.29 2.75
C TRP A 451 1.71 -3.39 2.55
N SER A 452 1.53 -2.24 1.90
CA SER A 452 2.57 -1.24 1.63
C SER A 452 2.27 0.08 2.35
N LYS A 453 3.02 0.41 3.41
CA LYS A 453 2.96 1.72 4.11
C LYS A 453 3.07 2.92 3.18
N LYS A 454 3.82 2.77 2.08
CA LYS A 454 3.98 3.84 1.09
C LYS A 454 2.66 4.18 0.40
N ALA A 455 1.79 3.20 0.13
CA ALA A 455 0.52 3.43 -0.56
C ALA A 455 -0.50 4.21 0.30
N ALA A 456 -0.44 4.04 1.63
CA ALA A 456 -1.41 4.62 2.58
C ALA A 456 -1.27 6.12 2.81
N ILE A 457 -0.04 6.64 2.69
CA ILE A 457 0.28 8.05 2.99
C ILE A 457 -0.03 8.98 1.80
N MET A 458 -0.15 8.40 0.60
CA MET A 458 -0.03 9.12 -0.67
C MET A 458 -1.33 9.78 -1.16
N VAL A 459 -2.51 9.28 -0.79
CA VAL A 459 -3.80 9.70 -1.34
C VAL A 459 -4.63 10.41 -0.28
N THR A 460 -5.07 11.64 -0.52
CA THR A 460 -6.13 12.25 0.34
C THR A 460 -7.47 11.66 -0.04
N ALA A 461 -8.32 11.39 0.94
CA ALA A 461 -9.61 10.77 0.71
C ALA A 461 -10.68 11.52 1.51
N ASP A 462 -11.86 11.67 0.93
CA ASP A 462 -13.01 12.18 1.66
C ASP A 462 -13.74 11.08 2.43
N ARG A 463 -13.66 9.86 1.92
CA ARG A 463 -14.13 8.64 2.56
C ARG A 463 -13.07 7.55 2.46
N LEU A 464 -12.82 6.86 3.57
CA LEU A 464 -12.04 5.63 3.62
C LEU A 464 -12.98 4.44 3.77
N VAL A 465 -12.75 3.40 2.98
CA VAL A 465 -13.53 2.17 3.00
C VAL A 465 -12.57 1.01 3.20
N HIS A 466 -12.64 0.38 4.38
CA HIS A 466 -11.79 -0.75 4.75
C HIS A 466 -12.61 -2.04 4.65
N ASP A 467 -12.52 -2.69 3.48
CA ASP A 467 -13.04 -4.05 3.25
C ASP A 467 -12.08 -5.09 3.87
N GLU A 468 -12.64 -6.09 4.54
CA GLU A 468 -11.94 -7.12 5.32
C GLU A 468 -10.83 -6.54 6.21
N LYS A 469 -11.18 -5.54 7.03
CA LYS A 469 -10.25 -4.83 7.96
C LYS A 469 -9.36 -5.79 8.78
N ASP A 470 -9.91 -6.90 9.27
CA ASP A 470 -9.18 -7.85 10.11
C ASP A 470 -8.15 -8.67 9.32
N SER A 471 -8.28 -8.75 7.99
CA SER A 471 -7.29 -9.37 7.11
C SER A 471 -6.20 -8.37 6.67
N SER A 472 -6.30 -7.10 7.10
CA SER A 472 -5.42 -6.02 6.73
C SER A 472 -4.36 -5.73 7.80
N LYS A 473 -3.26 -5.07 7.41
CA LYS A 473 -2.25 -4.58 8.36
C LYS A 473 -2.78 -3.36 9.11
N LEU A 474 -3.13 -3.54 10.39
CA LEU A 474 -3.74 -2.50 11.22
C LEU A 474 -2.89 -1.23 11.35
N ASP A 475 -1.55 -1.37 11.36
CA ASP A 475 -0.64 -0.22 11.42
C ASP A 475 -0.68 0.65 10.15
N VAL A 476 -0.96 0.04 8.99
CA VAL A 476 -1.14 0.76 7.71
C VAL A 476 -2.53 1.40 7.62
N ILE A 477 -3.55 0.81 8.27
CA ILE A 477 -4.91 1.37 8.33
C ILE A 477 -4.90 2.70 9.10
N ALA A 478 -4.15 2.78 10.19
CA ALA A 478 -3.97 4.03 10.94
C ALA A 478 -3.36 5.14 10.06
N ASP A 479 -2.40 4.81 9.18
CA ASP A 479 -1.82 5.77 8.24
C ASP A 479 -2.88 6.31 7.26
N TYR A 480 -3.82 5.48 6.79
CA TYR A 480 -4.92 5.90 5.92
C TYR A 480 -5.87 6.88 6.62
N GLN A 481 -6.17 6.71 7.92
CA GLN A 481 -7.07 7.61 8.65
C GLN A 481 -6.59 9.07 8.66
N SER A 482 -5.27 9.29 8.66
CA SER A 482 -4.72 10.64 8.55
C SER A 482 -5.04 11.36 7.22
N ARG A 483 -5.53 10.63 6.21
CA ARG A 483 -5.80 11.15 4.85
C ARG A 483 -7.13 11.87 4.71
N THR A 484 -8.04 11.70 5.65
CA THR A 484 -9.34 12.37 5.69
C THR A 484 -9.29 13.74 6.37
N GLN A 485 -8.16 14.11 6.98
CA GLN A 485 -8.03 15.32 7.80
C GLN A 485 -8.41 16.62 7.08
N HIS A 486 -8.14 16.70 5.78
CA HIS A 486 -8.45 17.87 4.94
C HIS A 486 -9.83 17.81 4.25
N SER A 487 -10.56 16.69 4.39
CA SER A 487 -11.90 16.53 3.84
C SER A 487 -12.95 17.25 4.67
N LYS A 488 -14.03 17.71 4.03
CA LYS A 488 -15.25 18.18 4.70
C LYS A 488 -16.13 17.03 5.18
N PHE A 489 -16.01 15.83 4.60
CA PHE A 489 -16.85 14.66 4.90
C PHE A 489 -16.25 13.80 6.01
N LYS A 490 -14.93 13.57 5.97
CA LYS A 490 -14.17 12.80 6.98
C LYS A 490 -14.72 11.41 7.28
N GLN A 491 -15.28 10.73 6.29
CA GLN A 491 -15.98 9.46 6.50
C GLN A 491 -15.01 8.26 6.58
N THR A 492 -15.28 7.32 7.48
CA THR A 492 -14.56 6.06 7.63
C THR A 492 -15.56 4.92 7.75
N HIS A 493 -15.59 4.03 6.76
CA HIS A 493 -16.43 2.85 6.76
C HIS A 493 -15.55 1.60 6.91
N THR A 494 -15.80 0.79 7.93
CA THR A 494 -15.04 -0.43 8.21
C THR A 494 -15.97 -1.64 8.23
N PHE A 495 -15.56 -2.73 7.61
CA PHE A 495 -16.33 -3.97 7.67
C PHE A 495 -15.42 -5.17 7.50
N SER A 496 -15.68 -6.21 8.28
CA SER A 496 -14.89 -7.42 8.27
C SER A 496 -15.66 -8.53 8.98
N HIS A 497 -15.27 -9.77 8.71
CA HIS A 497 -15.46 -10.78 9.74
C HIS A 497 -14.49 -10.47 10.90
N PRO A 498 -14.99 -10.39 12.15
CA PRO A 498 -14.12 -10.15 13.29
C PRO A 498 -13.18 -11.33 13.48
N SER A 499 -11.90 -11.06 13.69
CA SER A 499 -10.89 -12.07 13.98
C SER A 499 -10.83 -12.33 15.48
N LEU A 500 -10.15 -11.46 16.22
CA LEU A 500 -9.98 -11.53 17.66
C LEU A 500 -10.84 -10.47 18.37
N PRO A 501 -11.26 -10.74 19.62
CA PRO A 501 -11.89 -9.73 20.47
C PRO A 501 -10.99 -8.51 20.62
N GLU A 502 -11.65 -7.36 20.74
CA GLU A 502 -11.05 -6.05 20.99
C GLU A 502 -9.94 -5.67 19.97
N THR A 503 -10.02 -6.21 18.74
CA THR A 503 -9.16 -5.85 17.61
C THR A 503 -9.98 -5.55 16.36
N GLY A 504 -9.33 -4.98 15.34
CA GLY A 504 -9.89 -4.89 13.99
C GLY A 504 -11.26 -4.20 13.96
N VAL A 505 -12.24 -4.85 13.35
CA VAL A 505 -13.63 -4.38 13.28
C VAL A 505 -14.36 -4.47 14.62
N HIS A 506 -13.99 -5.41 15.50
CA HIS A 506 -14.63 -5.55 16.81
C HIS A 506 -14.28 -4.36 17.72
N ALA A 507 -13.07 -3.82 17.63
CA ALA A 507 -12.70 -2.60 18.34
C ALA A 507 -13.53 -1.37 17.90
N ASP A 508 -13.86 -1.27 16.62
CA ASP A 508 -14.74 -0.23 16.10
C ASP A 508 -16.20 -0.45 16.56
N TRP A 509 -16.65 -1.71 16.51
CA TRP A 509 -17.97 -2.10 17.00
C TRP A 509 -18.19 -1.75 18.47
N LEU A 510 -17.19 -1.98 19.33
CA LEU A 510 -17.25 -1.61 20.75
C LEU A 510 -17.37 -0.09 20.97
N GLN A 511 -16.97 0.74 20.02
CA GLN A 511 -17.14 2.21 20.06
C GLN A 511 -18.49 2.66 19.49
N SER A 512 -19.20 1.77 18.78
CA SER A 512 -20.46 2.06 18.10
C SER A 512 -21.70 1.91 18.98
N ASP A 513 -22.83 2.32 18.43
CA ASP A 513 -24.17 2.15 18.99
C ASP A 513 -24.69 0.70 18.96
N GLN A 514 -23.94 -0.22 18.33
CA GLN A 514 -24.13 -1.67 18.36
C GLN A 514 -25.53 -2.12 17.94
N LYS A 515 -25.95 -1.79 16.71
CA LYS A 515 -27.29 -2.18 16.22
C LYS A 515 -27.42 -3.68 15.99
N HIS A 516 -28.50 -4.24 16.50
CA HIS A 516 -28.89 -5.63 16.30
C HIS A 516 -30.21 -5.70 15.53
N TRP A 517 -30.35 -6.73 14.69
CA TRP A 517 -31.57 -6.96 13.91
C TRP A 517 -32.60 -7.69 14.78
N PHE A 518 -33.60 -6.95 15.24
CA PHE A 518 -34.69 -7.48 16.05
C PHE A 518 -35.83 -7.97 15.17
N VAL A 519 -36.34 -9.15 15.49
CA VAL A 519 -37.50 -9.76 14.85
C VAL A 519 -38.62 -9.95 15.86
N LYS A 520 -39.87 -9.84 15.39
CA LYS A 520 -41.05 -10.00 16.22
C LYS A 520 -41.62 -11.41 16.08
N CYS A 521 -41.75 -12.13 17.19
CA CYS A 521 -42.36 -13.46 17.18
C CYS A 521 -43.86 -13.38 16.78
N PRO A 522 -44.35 -14.15 15.80
CA PRO A 522 -45.77 -14.13 15.42
C PRO A 522 -46.68 -14.82 16.45
N HIS A 523 -46.12 -15.63 17.35
CA HIS A 523 -46.87 -16.38 18.35
C HIS A 523 -47.07 -15.61 19.66
N CYS A 524 -46.02 -14.96 20.17
CA CYS A 524 -46.06 -14.25 21.46
C CYS A 524 -45.79 -12.74 21.37
N ALA A 525 -45.58 -12.20 20.16
CA ALA A 525 -45.26 -10.79 19.91
C ALA A 525 -43.95 -10.27 20.54
N HIS A 526 -43.14 -11.15 21.13
CA HIS A 526 -41.84 -10.80 21.71
C HIS A 526 -40.85 -10.33 20.65
N TRP A 527 -40.19 -9.21 20.92
CA TRP A 527 -39.10 -8.67 20.12
C TRP A 527 -37.77 -9.24 20.61
N GLN A 528 -36.99 -9.81 19.70
CA GLN A 528 -35.71 -10.42 20.02
C GLN A 528 -34.75 -10.32 18.82
N PHE A 529 -33.46 -10.17 19.06
CA PHE A 529 -32.46 -10.48 18.04
C PHE A 529 -32.08 -11.96 18.11
N LEU A 530 -31.67 -12.51 16.97
CA LEU A 530 -31.27 -13.93 16.90
C LEU A 530 -29.82 -14.11 17.37
N SER A 531 -29.59 -15.12 18.20
CA SER A 531 -28.28 -15.46 18.76
C SER A 531 -28.05 -16.96 18.84
N TRP A 532 -26.76 -17.32 18.94
CA TRP A 532 -26.27 -18.68 19.10
C TRP A 532 -25.55 -18.79 20.43
N ASP A 533 -26.14 -19.50 21.40
CA ASP A 533 -25.58 -19.70 22.73
C ASP A 533 -25.86 -21.13 23.20
N THR A 534 -24.84 -21.98 23.14
CA THR A 534 -24.97 -23.41 23.51
C THR A 534 -24.96 -23.65 25.01
N GLU A 535 -24.56 -22.66 25.82
CA GLU A 535 -24.46 -22.80 27.27
C GLU A 535 -25.71 -22.30 27.99
N ASN A 536 -26.38 -21.30 27.40
CA ASN A 536 -27.62 -20.78 27.92
C ASN A 536 -28.78 -21.00 26.93
N PRO A 537 -29.59 -22.06 27.12
CA PRO A 537 -30.74 -22.35 26.27
C PRO A 537 -31.74 -21.19 26.14
N ARG A 538 -31.83 -20.29 27.13
CA ARG A 538 -32.72 -19.12 27.07
C ARG A 538 -32.25 -18.06 26.07
N ARG A 539 -30.95 -18.01 25.78
CA ARG A 539 -30.35 -17.10 24.79
C ARG A 539 -30.20 -17.75 23.41
N MET A 540 -30.51 -19.04 23.28
CA MET A 540 -30.41 -19.77 22.03
C MET A 540 -31.62 -19.46 21.13
N SER A 541 -31.36 -19.16 19.86
CA SER A 541 -32.42 -18.92 18.85
C SER A 541 -32.61 -20.08 17.87
N ILE A 542 -31.84 -21.17 18.02
CA ILE A 542 -31.93 -22.37 17.19
C ILE A 542 -32.10 -23.61 18.05
N ASP A 543 -33.11 -24.41 17.75
CA ASP A 543 -33.19 -25.79 18.23
C ASP A 543 -32.27 -26.67 17.38
N ILE A 544 -31.18 -27.16 17.98
CA ILE A 544 -30.14 -27.93 17.27
C ILE A 544 -30.63 -29.32 16.83
N GLU A 545 -31.59 -29.91 17.55
CA GLU A 545 -32.10 -31.25 17.24
C GLU A 545 -33.09 -31.19 16.09
N ARG A 546 -34.02 -30.23 16.15
CA ARG A 546 -35.05 -30.02 15.12
C ARG A 546 -34.50 -29.26 13.91
N GLY A 547 -33.43 -28.49 14.09
CA GLY A 547 -32.82 -27.66 13.06
C GLY A 547 -33.73 -26.52 12.61
N ILE A 548 -34.41 -25.87 13.55
CA ILE A 548 -35.35 -24.76 13.30
C ILE A 548 -34.99 -23.53 14.14
N PHE A 549 -35.39 -22.35 13.68
CA PHE A 549 -35.34 -21.15 14.53
C PHE A 549 -36.48 -21.18 15.55
N ILE A 550 -36.20 -20.77 16.78
CA ILE A 550 -37.17 -20.74 17.88
C ILE A 550 -37.17 -19.38 18.59
N CYS A 551 -38.33 -19.00 19.13
CA CYS A 551 -38.43 -17.83 19.97
C CYS A 551 -37.84 -18.10 21.37
N LYS A 552 -36.99 -17.21 21.87
CA LYS A 552 -36.38 -17.27 23.20
C LYS A 552 -37.40 -17.27 24.36
N GLN A 553 -38.57 -16.65 24.16
CA GLN A 553 -39.60 -16.56 25.19
C GLN A 553 -40.58 -17.75 25.15
N CYS A 554 -41.21 -18.01 24.00
CA CYS A 554 -42.26 -19.02 23.89
C CYS A 554 -41.81 -20.36 23.29
N HIS A 555 -40.58 -20.45 22.81
CA HIS A 555 -39.98 -21.62 22.14
C HIS A 555 -40.74 -22.12 20.89
N ALA A 556 -41.75 -21.38 20.42
CA ALA A 556 -42.41 -21.65 19.15
C ALA A 556 -41.46 -21.40 17.99
N GLU A 557 -41.70 -22.13 16.89
CA GLU A 557 -40.93 -21.98 15.65
C GLU A 557 -41.03 -20.54 15.13
N LEU A 558 -39.90 -19.99 14.67
CA LEU A 558 -39.84 -18.72 13.96
C LEU A 558 -39.71 -19.03 12.46
N PRO A 559 -40.79 -18.82 11.67
CA PRO A 559 -40.73 -19.00 10.22
C PRO A 559 -39.72 -18.04 9.58
N ASP A 560 -39.17 -18.42 8.43
CA ASP A 560 -38.12 -17.64 7.76
C ASP A 560 -38.54 -16.20 7.42
N TRP A 561 -39.81 -15.98 7.06
CA TRP A 561 -40.34 -14.65 6.74
C TRP A 561 -40.24 -13.66 7.91
N VAL A 562 -40.20 -14.15 9.16
CA VAL A 562 -40.06 -13.29 10.35
C VAL A 562 -38.73 -12.53 10.33
N ARG A 563 -37.69 -13.12 9.74
CA ARG A 563 -36.36 -12.49 9.59
C ARG A 563 -36.35 -11.37 8.55
N VAL A 564 -37.27 -11.41 7.59
CA VAL A 564 -37.46 -10.35 6.59
C VAL A 564 -38.11 -9.11 7.22
N THR A 565 -39.00 -9.30 8.19
CA THR A 565 -39.76 -8.22 8.85
C THR A 565 -39.07 -7.59 10.06
N GLY A 566 -37.76 -7.79 10.20
CA GLY A 566 -37.02 -7.24 11.34
C GLY A 566 -36.71 -5.75 11.20
N GLN A 567 -36.08 -5.19 12.24
CA GLN A 567 -35.61 -3.81 12.26
C GLN A 567 -34.32 -3.69 13.07
N TRP A 568 -33.46 -2.73 12.72
CA TRP A 568 -32.26 -2.42 13.50
C TRP A 568 -32.62 -1.63 14.76
N VAL A 569 -32.22 -2.15 15.91
CA VAL A 569 -32.34 -1.46 17.21
C VAL A 569 -30.93 -1.22 17.73
N ALA A 570 -30.64 -0.01 18.22
CA ALA A 570 -29.35 0.37 18.79
C ALA A 570 -29.30 0.12 20.30
N ARG A 571 -28.22 -0.51 20.79
CA ARG A 571 -28.01 -0.72 22.23
C ARG A 571 -27.60 0.56 22.93
N TYR A 572 -26.78 1.36 22.25
CA TYR A 572 -26.17 2.56 22.79
C TYR A 572 -26.37 3.74 21.83
N PRO A 573 -27.62 4.24 21.69
CA PRO A 573 -27.99 5.22 20.65
C PRO A 573 -27.20 6.53 20.71
N ASP A 574 -26.66 6.90 21.88
CA ASP A 574 -25.90 8.15 22.07
C ASP A 574 -24.45 8.10 21.56
N ARG A 575 -23.98 6.94 21.06
CA ARG A 575 -22.60 6.80 20.57
C ARG A 575 -22.45 7.33 19.16
N ALA A 576 -21.34 8.02 18.92
CA ALA A 576 -21.07 8.72 17.66
C ALA A 576 -20.77 7.79 16.45
N TRP A 577 -20.48 6.51 16.69
CA TRP A 577 -20.20 5.53 15.64
C TRP A 577 -21.47 4.71 15.36
N SER A 578 -21.83 4.60 14.09
CA SER A 578 -22.92 3.72 13.66
C SER A 578 -22.38 2.30 13.46
N GLY A 579 -22.93 1.32 14.16
CA GLY A 579 -22.48 -0.08 14.11
C GLY A 579 -23.58 -1.04 13.75
N TYR A 580 -23.33 -1.99 12.84
CA TYR A 580 -24.25 -3.08 12.49
C TYR A 580 -23.62 -4.46 12.69
N TRP A 581 -24.37 -5.40 13.28
CA TRP A 581 -23.97 -6.81 13.37
C TRP A 581 -24.79 -7.70 12.43
N VAL A 582 -24.16 -8.18 11.36
CA VAL A 582 -24.80 -8.97 10.31
C VAL A 582 -24.34 -10.43 10.39
N SER A 583 -25.13 -11.28 11.05
CA SER A 583 -24.89 -12.72 11.16
C SER A 583 -25.61 -13.53 10.07
N LEU A 584 -25.20 -14.78 9.81
CA LEU A 584 -26.01 -15.66 8.94
C LEU A 584 -27.34 -16.06 9.58
N LEU A 585 -27.55 -15.83 10.89
CA LEU A 585 -28.82 -16.11 11.55
C LEU A 585 -29.94 -15.24 10.99
N ILE A 586 -29.63 -14.01 10.58
CA ILE A 586 -30.62 -13.04 10.09
C ILE A 586 -30.87 -13.14 8.58
N CYS A 587 -30.07 -13.93 7.86
CA CYS A 587 -30.16 -14.10 6.40
C CYS A 587 -31.29 -15.08 6.02
N PRO A 588 -32.40 -14.63 5.39
CA PRO A 588 -33.58 -15.46 5.15
C PRO A 588 -33.33 -16.72 4.31
N TRP A 589 -32.33 -16.70 3.43
CA TRP A 589 -31.94 -17.85 2.59
C TRP A 589 -31.09 -18.89 3.31
N MET A 590 -30.66 -18.63 4.56
CA MET A 590 -29.93 -19.59 5.39
C MET A 590 -30.90 -20.27 6.34
N SER A 591 -31.08 -21.58 6.20
CA SER A 591 -31.91 -22.36 7.12
C SER A 591 -31.17 -22.70 8.42
N ALA A 592 -31.91 -22.86 9.51
CA ALA A 592 -31.33 -23.34 10.77
C ALA A 592 -30.66 -24.71 10.62
N LYS A 593 -31.20 -25.61 9.77
CA LYS A 593 -30.57 -26.90 9.45
C LYS A 593 -29.18 -26.74 8.85
N GLU A 594 -28.99 -25.83 7.90
CA GLU A 594 -27.68 -25.59 7.29
C GLU A 594 -26.69 -24.99 8.29
N ILE A 595 -27.14 -24.08 9.16
CA ILE A 595 -26.28 -23.50 10.21
C ILE A 595 -25.83 -24.60 11.18
N VAL A 596 -26.75 -25.47 11.62
CA VAL A 596 -26.44 -26.61 12.48
C VAL A 596 -25.51 -27.61 11.77
N ALA A 597 -25.73 -27.86 10.48
CA ALA A 597 -24.86 -28.73 9.70
C ALA A 597 -23.43 -28.18 9.63
N LYS A 598 -23.26 -26.87 9.44
CA LYS A 598 -21.95 -26.22 9.48
C LYS A 598 -21.31 -26.31 10.88
N PHE A 599 -22.09 -26.13 11.94
CA PHE A 599 -21.61 -26.28 13.31
C PHE A 599 -21.10 -27.69 13.63
N LYS A 600 -21.82 -28.72 13.18
CA LYS A 600 -21.51 -30.13 13.43
C LYS A 600 -20.48 -30.72 12.45
N HIS A 601 -20.09 -29.98 11.41
CA HIS A 601 -19.19 -30.50 10.38
C HIS A 601 -17.79 -30.75 10.96
N PRO A 602 -17.17 -31.93 10.77
CA PRO A 602 -15.88 -32.28 11.37
C PRO A 602 -14.74 -31.29 11.05
N ASP A 603 -14.75 -30.73 9.84
CA ASP A 603 -13.72 -29.77 9.39
C ASP A 603 -13.99 -28.31 9.80
N THR A 604 -15.12 -28.02 10.47
CA THR A 604 -15.43 -26.66 10.92
C THR A 604 -14.84 -26.40 12.30
N THR A 605 -13.84 -25.52 12.37
CA THR A 605 -13.31 -25.08 13.66
C THR A 605 -14.28 -24.14 14.36
N PRO A 606 -14.27 -24.06 15.70
CA PRO A 606 -15.03 -23.05 16.44
C PRO A 606 -14.72 -21.63 15.97
N GLU A 607 -13.44 -21.31 15.74
CA GLU A 607 -13.01 -20.03 15.15
C GLU A 607 -13.74 -19.73 13.85
N PHE A 608 -13.78 -20.70 12.91
CA PHE A 608 -14.46 -20.51 11.63
C PHE A 608 -15.96 -20.29 11.84
N PHE A 609 -16.60 -21.06 12.72
CA PHE A 609 -18.03 -20.94 12.97
C PHE A 609 -18.39 -19.57 13.56
N TYR A 610 -17.75 -19.17 14.66
CA TYR A 610 -18.04 -17.89 15.31
C TYR A 610 -17.72 -16.70 14.40
N THR A 611 -16.57 -16.70 13.72
CA THR A 611 -16.15 -15.55 12.90
C THR A 611 -16.85 -15.50 11.53
N LYS A 612 -16.96 -16.62 10.80
CA LYS A 612 -17.46 -16.64 9.42
C LYS A 612 -18.96 -16.91 9.30
N ILE A 613 -19.61 -17.52 10.30
CA ILE A 613 -21.05 -17.82 10.28
C ILE A 613 -21.81 -16.85 11.17
N LEU A 614 -21.36 -16.66 12.41
CA LEU A 614 -22.05 -15.76 13.35
C LEU A 614 -21.59 -14.31 13.20
N GLY A 615 -20.41 -14.06 12.62
CA GLY A 615 -19.84 -12.72 12.57
C GLY A 615 -19.49 -12.22 13.97
N LEU A 616 -19.01 -13.08 14.85
CA LEU A 616 -18.58 -12.77 16.22
C LEU A 616 -17.07 -13.03 16.36
N PRO A 617 -16.33 -12.21 17.11
CA PRO A 617 -14.91 -12.46 17.33
C PRO A 617 -14.72 -13.79 18.06
N PHE A 618 -13.61 -14.46 17.79
CA PHE A 618 -13.23 -15.67 18.49
C PHE A 618 -11.78 -15.59 18.91
N ALA A 619 -11.49 -15.75 20.19
CA ALA A 619 -10.13 -15.97 20.67
C ALA A 619 -10.09 -17.35 21.32
N ASP A 620 -9.13 -18.17 20.91
CA ASP A 620 -8.71 -19.22 21.81
C ASP A 620 -7.98 -18.56 23.00
N GLY A 621 -8.10 -19.21 24.16
CA GLY A 621 -7.47 -18.74 25.38
C GLY A 621 -5.98 -18.45 25.18
N SER A 622 -5.27 -19.02 24.21
CA SER A 622 -3.82 -18.86 23.99
C SER A 622 -3.40 -17.69 23.08
N SER A 623 -4.33 -17.09 22.33
CA SER A 623 -4.03 -16.19 21.21
C SER A 623 -3.80 -14.73 21.59
N LYS A 624 -4.34 -14.30 22.74
CA LYS A 624 -4.31 -12.92 23.22
C LYS A 624 -4.48 -12.84 24.73
N LEU A 625 -4.01 -11.76 25.38
CA LEU A 625 -4.40 -11.44 26.76
C LEU A 625 -5.69 -10.62 26.75
N LEU A 626 -6.81 -11.25 27.09
CA LEU A 626 -8.12 -10.59 27.14
C LEU A 626 -8.20 -9.62 28.32
N ARG A 627 -9.02 -8.57 28.19
CA ARG A 627 -9.30 -7.57 29.23
C ARG A 627 -9.58 -8.20 30.59
N GLN A 628 -10.49 -9.17 30.63
CA GLN A 628 -10.88 -9.83 31.86
C GLN A 628 -9.76 -10.68 32.47
N SER A 629 -8.99 -11.39 31.64
CA SER A 629 -7.85 -12.20 32.08
C SER A 629 -6.74 -11.38 32.73
N PHE A 630 -6.60 -10.10 32.34
CA PHE A 630 -5.71 -9.17 33.04
C PHE A 630 -6.36 -8.60 34.31
N PHE A 631 -7.52 -7.96 34.19
CA PHE A 631 -8.12 -7.20 35.30
C PHE A 631 -8.62 -8.07 36.46
N GLN A 632 -8.81 -9.37 36.27
CA GLN A 632 -9.01 -10.31 37.39
C GLN A 632 -7.85 -10.35 38.40
N ASN A 633 -6.67 -9.82 38.03
CA ASN A 633 -5.50 -9.73 38.91
C ASN A 633 -5.47 -8.45 39.75
N LEU A 634 -6.40 -7.50 39.54
CA LEU A 634 -6.44 -6.25 40.29
C LEU A 634 -6.78 -6.50 41.76
N THR A 635 -6.02 -5.88 42.66
CA THR A 635 -6.35 -5.85 44.09
C THR A 635 -7.35 -4.75 44.44
N ASN A 636 -7.61 -3.82 43.52
CA ASN A 636 -8.42 -2.61 43.71
C ASN A 636 -7.92 -1.70 44.84
N GLN A 637 -6.66 -1.86 45.25
CA GLN A 637 -6.02 -1.05 46.28
C GLN A 637 -4.62 -0.66 45.82
N ALA A 638 -4.34 0.64 45.80
CA ALA A 638 -2.99 1.13 45.57
C ALA A 638 -2.10 0.74 46.76
N TRP A 639 -0.95 0.11 46.47
CA TRP A 639 0.00 -0.34 47.48
C TRP A 639 1.41 -0.14 46.96
N ALA A 640 2.37 0.17 47.84
CA ALA A 640 3.79 0.19 47.49
C ALA A 640 4.62 -0.35 48.66
N PRO A 641 5.69 -1.12 48.38
CA PRO A 641 6.54 -1.67 49.43
C PRO A 641 7.39 -0.59 50.09
N PRO A 642 7.84 -0.81 51.34
CA PRO A 642 8.85 0.03 51.98
C PRO A 642 10.11 0.19 51.12
N THR A 643 10.80 1.32 51.23
CA THR A 643 12.00 1.63 50.44
C THR A 643 13.17 0.67 50.70
N THR A 644 13.13 -0.05 51.83
CA THR A 644 14.12 -1.05 52.23
C THR A 644 13.91 -2.42 51.56
N GLU A 645 12.77 -2.65 50.91
CA GLU A 645 12.48 -3.90 50.22
C GLU A 645 13.20 -3.98 48.87
N ARG A 646 13.52 -5.20 48.43
CA ARG A 646 14.06 -5.42 47.08
C ARG A 646 12.91 -5.30 46.07
N VAL A 647 13.06 -4.38 45.14
CA VAL A 647 12.15 -4.21 44.00
C VAL A 647 12.88 -4.54 42.70
N ILE A 648 12.16 -5.10 41.74
CA ILE A 648 12.64 -5.33 40.38
C ILE A 648 12.00 -4.27 39.49
N VAL A 649 12.82 -3.63 38.67
CA VAL A 649 12.39 -2.65 37.67
C VAL A 649 12.63 -3.26 36.30
N GLY A 650 11.57 -3.56 35.56
CA GLY A 650 11.65 -3.96 34.16
C GLY A 650 11.56 -2.74 33.27
N ILE A 651 12.44 -2.61 32.28
CA ILE A 651 12.58 -1.43 31.43
C ILE A 651 12.65 -1.88 29.96
N ASP A 652 11.80 -1.29 29.12
CA ASP A 652 11.88 -1.40 27.67
C ASP A 652 12.44 -0.09 27.10
N THR A 653 13.47 -0.19 26.27
CA THR A 653 14.10 0.97 25.67
C THR A 653 13.48 1.22 24.29
N GLY A 654 12.82 2.36 24.12
CA GLY A 654 12.18 2.75 22.86
C GLY A 654 12.48 4.22 22.52
N LEU A 655 11.52 4.92 21.91
CA LEU A 655 11.60 6.39 21.78
C LEU A 655 11.55 7.09 23.15
N ARG A 656 10.93 6.44 24.13
CA ARG A 656 10.89 6.78 25.55
C ARG A 656 11.30 5.53 26.34
N LEU A 657 11.63 5.70 27.62
CA LEU A 657 11.97 4.63 28.54
C LEU A 657 10.71 4.20 29.28
N ASP A 658 10.15 3.05 28.91
CA ASP A 658 8.95 2.49 29.52
C ASP A 658 9.34 1.51 30.63
N TYR A 659 8.77 1.67 31.82
CA TYR A 659 9.13 0.83 32.96
C TYR A 659 7.94 0.33 33.77
N VAL A 660 8.16 -0.83 34.39
CA VAL A 660 7.22 -1.54 35.26
C VAL A 660 7.97 -1.96 36.53
N ILE A 661 7.37 -1.74 37.69
CA ILE A 661 7.97 -2.04 39.00
C ILE A 661 7.10 -3.04 39.73
N GLY A 662 7.75 -4.08 40.25
CA GLY A 662 7.10 -5.09 41.07
C GLY A 662 8.09 -5.81 41.97
N ASN A 663 7.55 -6.60 42.89
CA ASN A 663 8.30 -7.50 43.75
C ASN A 663 7.54 -8.83 43.92
N LYS A 664 7.86 -9.61 44.94
CA LYS A 664 7.18 -10.89 45.26
C LYS A 664 5.66 -10.76 45.51
N ASN A 665 5.18 -9.55 45.83
CA ASN A 665 3.76 -9.29 46.06
C ASN A 665 3.04 -8.81 44.79
N GLY A 666 3.70 -8.80 43.63
CA GLY A 666 3.12 -8.43 42.35
C GLY A 666 3.58 -7.06 41.83
N LEU A 667 2.85 -6.56 40.83
CA LEU A 667 3.09 -5.28 40.16
C LEU A 667 2.36 -4.16 40.90
N PHE A 668 3.03 -3.04 41.12
CA PHE A 668 2.45 -1.92 41.87
C PHE A 668 2.71 -0.54 41.28
N PHE A 669 3.57 -0.44 40.27
CA PHE A 669 3.80 0.84 39.60
C PHE A 669 4.19 0.62 38.14
N GLN A 670 3.71 1.50 37.26
CA GLN A 670 4.08 1.58 35.87
C GLN A 670 4.26 3.05 35.49
N GLY A 671 5.21 3.36 34.62
CA GLY A 671 5.50 4.73 34.22
C GLY A 671 6.46 4.80 33.04
N ASP A 672 6.68 5.99 32.53
CA ASP A 672 7.60 6.23 31.43
C ASP A 672 8.36 7.54 31.62
N CYS A 673 9.56 7.62 31.06
CA CYS A 673 10.39 8.82 31.12
C CYS A 673 11.18 9.04 29.82
N ASN A 674 11.71 10.26 29.67
CA ASN A 674 12.48 10.64 28.48
C ASN A 674 13.99 10.52 28.68
N ASP A 675 14.46 10.51 29.94
CA ASP A 675 15.88 10.49 30.29
C ASP A 675 16.17 9.42 31.34
N TYR A 676 17.39 8.89 31.29
CA TYR A 676 17.93 7.95 32.27
C TYR A 676 18.14 8.59 33.66
N CYS A 677 18.26 9.92 33.75
CA CYS A 677 18.30 10.65 35.03
C CYS A 677 17.02 10.46 35.84
N ASP A 678 15.87 10.30 35.20
CA ASP A 678 14.60 10.02 35.89
C ASP A 678 14.62 8.60 36.50
N LEU A 679 15.25 7.64 35.81
CA LEU A 679 15.47 6.29 36.35
C LEU A 679 16.46 6.29 37.53
N ASP A 680 17.43 7.21 37.56
CA ASP A 680 18.34 7.37 38.69
C ASP A 680 17.57 7.73 39.97
N VAL A 681 16.46 8.49 39.86
CA VAL A 681 15.59 8.81 41.01
C VAL A 681 14.96 7.54 41.58
N LEU A 682 14.49 6.62 40.72
CA LEU A 682 13.92 5.33 41.15
C LEU A 682 14.97 4.45 41.85
N MET A 683 16.17 4.37 41.27
CA MET A 683 17.27 3.57 41.81
C MET A 683 17.81 4.11 43.16
N LYS A 684 17.72 5.42 43.38
CA LYS A 684 18.01 6.08 44.67
C LYS A 684 16.89 5.89 45.69
N ARG A 685 15.62 5.99 45.26
CA ARG A 685 14.44 5.83 46.12
C ARG A 685 14.39 4.43 46.76
N TRP A 686 14.74 3.39 46.01
CA TRP A 686 14.89 2.03 46.52
C TRP A 686 16.36 1.59 46.45
N PRO A 687 17.13 1.68 47.55
CA PRO A 687 18.56 1.31 47.56
C PRO A 687 18.83 -0.14 47.15
N ARG A 688 17.84 -1.03 47.25
CA ARG A 688 17.94 -2.45 46.84
C ARG A 688 17.31 -2.76 45.48
N ALA A 689 16.88 -1.75 44.72
CA ALA A 689 16.31 -1.94 43.39
C ALA A 689 17.33 -2.58 42.43
N ILE A 690 16.85 -3.54 41.63
CA ILE A 690 17.58 -4.13 40.51
C ILE A 690 16.79 -3.84 39.23
N ALA A 691 17.47 -3.29 38.22
CA ALA A 691 16.89 -3.02 36.92
C ALA A 691 17.25 -4.10 35.90
N PHE A 692 16.27 -4.49 35.09
CA PHE A 692 16.40 -5.35 33.93
C PHE A 692 15.91 -4.56 32.72
N MET A 693 16.78 -4.34 31.75
CA MET A 693 16.54 -3.36 30.69
C MET A 693 16.83 -3.93 29.31
N ASP A 694 15.95 -3.71 28.35
CA ASP A 694 16.24 -4.02 26.94
C ASP A 694 17.45 -3.20 26.45
N ALA A 695 18.47 -3.88 25.96
CA ALA A 695 19.65 -3.26 25.35
C ALA A 695 19.49 -3.06 23.83
N GLY A 696 18.45 -3.63 23.22
CA GLY A 696 18.21 -3.54 21.78
C GLY A 696 17.71 -2.17 21.31
N GLY A 697 16.95 -1.46 22.15
CA GLY A 697 16.36 -0.17 21.81
C GLY A 697 17.29 1.04 21.90
N ASP A 698 18.18 1.07 22.89
CA ASP A 698 19.26 2.08 23.01
C ASP A 698 20.58 1.42 23.42
N LEU A 699 21.49 1.25 22.45
CA LEU A 699 22.77 0.56 22.65
C LEU A 699 23.77 1.34 23.52
N ILE A 700 23.64 2.67 23.60
CA ILE A 700 24.62 3.54 24.28
C ILE A 700 24.10 3.92 25.66
N GLY A 701 22.87 4.43 25.74
CA GLY A 701 22.26 4.88 27.00
C GLY A 701 22.09 3.74 28.01
N SER A 702 21.66 2.57 27.54
CA SER A 702 21.46 1.39 28.39
C SER A 702 22.76 0.91 29.05
N ARG A 703 23.88 0.95 28.31
CA ARG A 703 25.22 0.58 28.82
C ARG A 703 25.74 1.62 29.79
N ALA A 704 25.62 2.90 29.46
CA ALA A 704 26.03 3.99 30.35
C ALA A 704 25.27 3.93 31.68
N PHE A 705 23.96 3.64 31.66
CA PHE A 705 23.18 3.46 32.88
C PHE A 705 23.63 2.22 33.69
N ALA A 706 23.96 1.12 33.02
CA ALA A 706 24.49 -0.07 33.68
C ALA A 706 25.89 0.14 34.30
N GLU A 707 26.71 1.02 33.72
CA GLU A 707 28.00 1.45 34.26
C GLU A 707 27.85 2.41 35.44
N ARG A 708 26.80 3.25 35.47
CA ARG A 708 26.50 4.09 36.64
C ARG A 708 26.05 3.27 37.84
N TRP A 709 25.28 2.21 37.62
CA TRP A 709 24.71 1.35 38.66
C TRP A 709 25.27 -0.08 38.60
N ILE A 710 26.61 -0.18 38.76
CA ILE A 710 27.34 -1.44 38.69
C ILE A 710 26.75 -2.48 39.66
N GLY A 711 26.49 -3.69 39.15
CA GLY A 711 25.94 -4.80 39.93
C GLY A 711 24.43 -4.72 40.20
N ARG A 712 23.75 -3.65 39.76
CA ARG A 712 22.30 -3.45 39.96
C ARG A 712 21.50 -3.36 38.66
N VAL A 713 22.15 -3.41 37.50
CA VAL A 713 21.50 -3.34 36.18
C VAL A 713 21.92 -4.52 35.32
N PHE A 714 20.93 -5.18 34.73
CA PHE A 714 21.08 -6.30 33.80
C PHE A 714 20.57 -5.89 32.42
N LEU A 715 21.34 -6.21 31.38
CA LEU A 715 21.04 -5.90 29.99
C LEU A 715 20.42 -7.12 29.30
N ILE A 716 19.18 -6.97 28.87
CA ILE A 716 18.41 -7.97 28.16
C ILE A 716 18.64 -7.83 26.65
N TYR A 717 18.83 -8.96 25.99
CA TYR A 717 18.85 -9.09 24.54
C TYR A 717 17.75 -10.07 24.13
N PHE A 718 16.71 -9.55 23.50
CA PHE A 718 15.65 -10.38 22.94
C PHE A 718 16.16 -11.16 21.72
N VAL A 719 16.10 -12.49 21.79
CA VAL A 719 16.51 -13.40 20.72
C VAL A 719 15.29 -14.09 20.10
N GLY A 720 15.43 -14.49 18.83
CA GLY A 720 14.43 -15.32 18.15
C GLY A 720 14.56 -16.79 18.54
N ASP A 721 13.53 -17.57 18.22
CA ASP A 721 13.40 -19.01 18.50
C ASP A 721 14.65 -19.76 18.00
N ARG A 722 15.55 -20.07 18.93
CA ARG A 722 16.72 -20.94 18.73
C ARG A 722 16.44 -22.18 19.60
N ASN A 723 16.95 -23.35 19.22
CA ASN A 723 16.84 -24.62 19.96
C ASN A 723 17.48 -24.55 21.38
N GLN A 724 17.03 -23.64 22.23
CA GLN A 724 17.45 -23.43 23.61
C GLN A 724 16.27 -23.81 24.51
N GLU A 725 16.52 -24.70 25.47
CA GLU A 725 15.46 -25.22 26.35
C GLU A 725 14.93 -24.16 27.33
N GLU A 726 15.78 -23.21 27.75
CA GLU A 726 15.48 -22.19 28.76
C GLU A 726 14.91 -20.88 28.18
N ILE A 727 13.92 -20.28 28.85
CA ILE A 727 13.28 -19.00 28.45
C ILE A 727 14.20 -17.80 28.74
N PHE A 728 14.95 -17.85 29.84
CA PHE A 728 15.86 -16.81 30.31
C PHE A 728 17.25 -17.39 30.50
N THR A 729 18.24 -16.94 29.72
CA THR A 729 19.62 -17.41 29.83
C THR A 729 20.53 -16.29 30.33
N PHE A 730 21.11 -16.47 31.52
CA PHE A 730 22.01 -15.51 32.14
C PHE A 730 23.46 -15.77 31.72
N GLY A 731 24.19 -14.72 31.35
CA GLY A 731 25.61 -14.82 31.00
C GLY A 731 26.48 -15.30 32.17
N LYS A 732 27.66 -15.84 31.84
CA LYS A 732 28.68 -16.31 32.81
C LYS A 732 29.97 -15.49 32.64
N GLY A 733 30.80 -15.42 33.68
CA GLY A 733 32.08 -14.69 33.63
C GLY A 733 31.89 -13.19 33.38
N ASP A 734 32.65 -12.64 32.44
CA ASP A 734 32.64 -11.20 32.09
C ASP A 734 31.27 -10.71 31.55
N ASP A 735 30.44 -11.64 31.07
CA ASP A 735 29.09 -11.39 30.55
C ASP A 735 27.97 -11.59 31.59
N CYS A 736 28.29 -11.71 32.89
CA CYS A 736 27.32 -12.00 33.96
C CYS A 736 26.15 -11.00 34.11
N ARG A 737 26.25 -9.83 33.47
CA ARG A 737 25.20 -8.78 33.44
C ARG A 737 24.34 -8.83 32.18
N SER A 738 24.62 -9.73 31.25
CA SER A 738 23.82 -9.95 30.05
C SER A 738 22.80 -11.07 30.25
N VAL A 739 21.61 -10.88 29.70
CA VAL A 739 20.51 -11.85 29.76
C VAL A 739 19.94 -12.01 28.36
N LYS A 740 19.88 -13.25 27.86
CA LYS A 740 19.20 -13.56 26.60
C LYS A 740 17.79 -14.04 26.93
N VAL A 741 16.80 -13.48 26.24
CA VAL A 741 15.39 -13.79 26.47
C VAL A 741 14.74 -14.18 25.15
N ASP A 742 14.11 -15.33 25.09
CA ASP A 742 13.21 -15.65 23.97
C ASP A 742 11.97 -14.75 24.08
N ARG A 743 11.81 -13.82 23.15
CA ARG A 743 10.71 -12.86 23.17
C ARG A 743 9.34 -13.54 23.15
N ASN A 744 9.15 -14.57 22.31
CA ASN A 744 7.85 -15.20 22.15
C ASN A 744 7.48 -16.03 23.38
N ARG A 745 8.43 -16.82 23.90
CA ARG A 745 8.21 -17.65 25.08
C ARG A 745 8.09 -16.81 26.35
N GLY A 746 8.82 -15.70 26.45
CA GLY A 746 8.72 -14.74 27.55
C GLY A 746 7.35 -14.04 27.60
N ILE A 747 6.84 -13.59 26.46
CA ILE A 747 5.48 -13.03 26.35
C ILE A 747 4.44 -14.08 26.75
N GLN A 748 4.54 -15.30 26.19
CA GLN A 748 3.62 -16.40 26.51
C GLN A 748 3.59 -16.70 28.02
N LEU A 749 4.76 -16.80 28.66
CA LEU A 749 4.86 -17.08 30.09
C LEU A 749 4.10 -16.06 30.94
N VAL A 750 4.33 -14.76 30.70
CA VAL A 750 3.68 -13.70 31.49
C VAL A 750 2.17 -13.67 31.25
N ILE A 751 1.73 -13.88 30.01
CA ILE A 751 0.31 -13.99 29.68
C ILE A 751 -0.34 -15.15 30.45
N ASP A 752 0.30 -16.32 30.48
CA ASP A 752 -0.20 -17.47 31.21
C ASP A 752 -0.22 -17.21 32.72
N GLU A 753 0.72 -16.43 33.25
CA GLU A 753 0.70 -15.99 34.65
C GLU A 753 -0.46 -15.02 34.94
N PHE A 754 -0.78 -14.07 34.06
CA PHE A 754 -1.97 -13.24 34.25
C PHE A 754 -3.28 -14.05 34.18
N ARG A 755 -3.39 -15.00 33.24
CA ARG A 755 -4.58 -15.87 33.13
C ARG A 755 -4.79 -16.70 34.39
N ASN A 756 -3.72 -17.27 34.92
CA ASN A 756 -3.75 -18.12 36.11
C ASN A 756 -3.79 -17.33 37.43
N ARG A 757 -4.11 -16.03 37.40
CA ARG A 757 -4.19 -15.14 38.58
C ARG A 757 -2.94 -15.14 39.45
N ARG A 758 -1.79 -15.24 38.79
CA ARG A 758 -0.49 -15.46 39.43
C ARG A 758 0.24 -14.15 39.72
N VAL A 759 -0.11 -13.06 39.05
CA VAL A 759 0.57 -11.76 39.21
C VAL A 759 -0.41 -10.75 39.77
N PRO A 760 -0.49 -10.56 41.11
CA PRO A 760 -1.31 -9.49 41.68
C PRO A 760 -0.92 -8.12 41.11
N VAL A 761 -1.90 -7.29 40.80
CA VAL A 761 -1.73 -5.94 40.26
C VAL A 761 -2.37 -4.94 41.21
N HIS A 762 -1.56 -4.12 41.87
CA HIS A 762 -2.02 -3.18 42.88
C HIS A 762 -2.49 -1.87 42.25
N GLY A 763 -3.78 -1.57 42.39
CA GLY A 763 -4.44 -0.40 41.82
C GLY A 763 -5.81 -0.72 41.27
N THR A 764 -6.41 0.27 40.61
CA THR A 764 -7.73 0.18 39.97
C THR A 764 -7.59 -0.06 38.46
N GLU A 765 -8.71 -0.30 37.79
CA GLU A 765 -8.73 -0.45 36.33
C GLU A 765 -8.17 0.78 35.61
N ASN A 766 -8.50 1.99 36.08
CA ASN A 766 -8.04 3.24 35.48
C ASN A 766 -6.52 3.41 35.54
N ASP A 767 -5.89 2.96 36.64
CA ASP A 767 -4.44 3.07 36.84
C ASP A 767 -3.65 2.18 35.86
N TRP A 768 -4.27 1.09 35.42
CA TRP A 768 -3.65 0.02 34.64
C TRP A 768 -4.23 -0.13 33.23
N PHE A 769 -5.19 0.71 32.83
CA PHE A 769 -5.83 0.62 31.52
C PHE A 769 -4.82 0.83 30.37
N GLU A 770 -4.00 1.88 30.45
CA GLU A 770 -2.94 2.13 29.45
C GLU A 770 -1.90 1.00 29.42
N TYR A 771 -1.57 0.44 30.57
CA TYR A 771 -0.68 -0.72 30.67
C TYR A 771 -1.28 -1.95 29.97
N TRP A 772 -2.58 -2.20 30.18
CA TRP A 772 -3.27 -3.31 29.57
C TRP A 772 -3.37 -3.16 28.03
N LEU A 773 -3.54 -1.93 27.52
CA LEU A 773 -3.57 -1.68 26.07
C LEU A 773 -2.30 -2.19 25.37
N ASP A 774 -1.13 -2.06 25.99
CA ASP A 774 0.13 -2.57 25.43
C ASP A 774 0.13 -4.09 25.30
N TRP A 775 -0.48 -4.81 26.25
CA TRP A 775 -0.70 -6.25 26.14
C TRP A 775 -1.77 -6.60 25.10
N ASN A 776 -2.84 -5.81 25.02
CA ASN A 776 -3.92 -5.98 24.07
C ASN A 776 -3.45 -5.78 22.61
N ASN A 777 -2.38 -5.02 22.40
CA ASN A 777 -1.76 -4.84 21.08
C ASN A 777 -0.96 -6.07 20.61
N LEU A 778 -0.67 -7.03 21.48
CA LEU A 778 0.03 -8.27 21.17
C LEU A 778 -0.96 -9.38 20.79
N SER A 779 -0.66 -10.12 19.72
CA SER A 779 -1.48 -11.25 19.28
C SER A 779 -0.60 -12.36 18.72
N LYS A 780 -0.97 -13.62 18.98
CA LYS A 780 -0.26 -14.79 18.49
C LYS A 780 -0.77 -15.14 17.09
N MET A 781 0.11 -15.09 16.09
CA MET A 781 -0.24 -15.46 14.71
C MET A 781 0.52 -16.70 14.25
N LYS A 782 -0.13 -17.51 13.42
CA LYS A 782 0.50 -18.62 12.70
C LYS A 782 1.48 -18.07 11.66
N VAL A 783 2.69 -18.61 11.64
CA VAL A 783 3.70 -18.32 10.61
C VAL A 783 3.55 -19.38 9.53
N LEU A 784 3.23 -18.95 8.31
CA LEU A 784 3.10 -19.84 7.15
C LEU A 784 4.35 -19.76 6.27
N ASP A 785 4.69 -20.87 5.62
CA ASP A 785 5.71 -20.94 4.59
C ASP A 785 5.19 -20.26 3.29
N PRO A 786 5.94 -19.32 2.69
CA PRO A 786 5.45 -18.52 1.55
C PRO A 786 5.15 -19.32 0.29
N ASP A 787 5.81 -20.48 0.11
CA ASP A 787 5.73 -21.27 -1.12
C ASP A 787 4.75 -22.45 -0.97
N THR A 788 4.59 -22.96 0.25
CA THR A 788 3.79 -24.16 0.53
C THR A 788 2.53 -23.90 1.37
N ASN A 789 2.36 -22.70 1.93
CA ASN A 789 1.34 -22.35 2.92
C ASN A 789 1.33 -23.28 4.17
N ALA A 790 2.39 -24.05 4.39
CA ALA A 790 2.52 -24.93 5.55
C ALA A 790 2.82 -24.13 6.82
N THR A 791 2.26 -24.52 7.97
CA THR A 791 2.50 -23.84 9.25
C THR A 791 3.90 -24.15 9.77
N LYS A 792 4.78 -23.13 9.84
CA LYS A 792 6.14 -23.21 10.40
C LYS A 792 6.20 -23.01 11.91
N GLY A 793 5.15 -22.44 12.53
CA GLY A 793 5.09 -22.19 13.97
C GLY A 793 4.18 -21.03 14.33
N TYR A 794 4.27 -20.53 15.56
CA TYR A 794 3.49 -19.40 16.07
C TYR A 794 4.42 -18.27 16.51
N LYS A 795 4.01 -17.01 16.29
CA LYS A 795 4.78 -15.84 16.70
C LYS A 795 3.87 -14.76 17.29
N TRP A 796 4.31 -14.13 18.37
CA TRP A 796 3.65 -12.95 18.92
C TRP A 796 4.00 -11.71 18.09
N VAL A 797 2.99 -11.20 17.38
CA VAL A 797 3.06 -9.97 16.59
C VAL A 797 2.40 -8.82 17.33
N ARG A 798 2.83 -7.60 17.03
CA ARG A 798 2.26 -6.38 17.58
C ARG A 798 1.44 -5.65 16.52
N SER A 799 0.33 -5.06 16.94
CA SER A 799 -0.55 -4.20 16.13
C SER A 799 -0.47 -2.72 16.53
N GLY A 800 0.14 -2.43 17.69
CA GLY A 800 0.31 -1.09 18.26
C GLY A 800 1.52 -1.05 19.20
N ARG A 801 1.50 -0.12 20.18
CA ARG A 801 2.52 -0.01 21.24
C ARG A 801 2.55 -1.29 22.09
N ASP A 802 3.74 -1.81 22.42
CA ASP A 802 3.94 -3.02 23.21
C ASP A 802 4.98 -2.87 24.33
N HIS A 803 5.39 -1.63 24.64
CA HIS A 803 6.55 -1.33 25.47
C HIS A 803 6.37 -1.74 26.94
N LYS A 804 5.21 -1.49 27.56
CA LYS A 804 4.91 -1.93 28.93
C LYS A 804 4.82 -3.45 29.05
N ALA A 805 4.37 -4.12 27.99
CA ALA A 805 4.35 -5.58 27.94
C ALA A 805 5.78 -6.15 27.93
N LEU A 806 6.67 -5.60 27.10
CA LEU A 806 8.07 -5.99 27.07
C LEU A 806 8.83 -5.62 28.36
N ALA A 807 8.57 -4.44 28.92
CA ALA A 807 9.09 -4.05 30.24
C ALA A 807 8.68 -5.04 31.32
N THR A 808 7.46 -5.59 31.24
CA THR A 808 7.01 -6.64 32.17
C THR A 808 7.74 -7.97 31.95
N VAL A 809 8.07 -8.34 30.71
CA VAL A 809 8.94 -9.50 30.43
C VAL A 809 10.33 -9.28 31.03
N CYS A 810 10.88 -8.06 30.93
CA CYS A 810 12.14 -7.69 31.58
C CYS A 810 12.06 -7.82 33.11
N TRP A 811 10.98 -7.32 33.71
CA TRP A 811 10.69 -7.49 35.13
C TRP A 811 10.63 -8.98 35.51
N ARG A 812 9.94 -9.79 34.72
CA ARG A 812 9.77 -11.22 34.97
C ARG A 812 11.08 -12.00 34.92
N ALA A 813 12.00 -11.62 34.03
CA ALA A 813 13.35 -12.15 33.99
C ALA A 813 14.09 -11.87 35.31
N GLY A 814 13.96 -10.65 35.85
CA GLY A 814 14.52 -10.29 37.15
C GLY A 814 13.92 -11.05 38.32
N MET A 815 12.60 -11.26 38.31
CA MET A 815 11.93 -12.08 39.31
C MET A 815 12.46 -13.52 39.31
N SER A 816 12.70 -14.12 38.13
CA SER A 816 13.25 -15.49 38.03
C SER A 816 14.63 -15.62 38.68
N ARG A 817 15.46 -14.57 38.63
CA ARG A 817 16.83 -14.58 39.12
C ARG A 817 16.95 -14.31 40.62
N PHE A 818 16.16 -13.37 41.12
CA PHE A 818 16.38 -12.77 42.45
C PHE A 818 15.32 -13.12 43.48
N VAL A 819 14.21 -13.74 43.06
CA VAL A 819 13.10 -14.13 43.95
C VAL A 819 12.79 -15.64 43.84
N GLY A 820 13.38 -16.35 42.87
CA GLY A 820 13.23 -17.80 42.67
C GLY A 820 12.07 -18.17 41.73
N MET A 821 12.13 -19.36 41.12
CA MET A 821 11.01 -19.89 40.33
C MET A 821 9.88 -20.33 41.27
N GLY A 822 8.82 -19.53 41.39
CA GLY A 822 7.61 -19.87 42.16
C GLY A 822 7.01 -18.74 43.02
N ALA A 823 7.59 -17.54 43.04
CA ALA A 823 7.17 -16.45 43.93
C ALA A 823 6.03 -15.59 43.36
N ILE A 824 4.85 -16.19 43.20
CA ILE A 824 3.69 -15.57 42.57
C ILE A 824 2.44 -16.17 43.25
N ILE A 825 1.70 -15.35 44.01
CA ILE A 825 0.72 -15.75 45.05
C ILE A 825 -0.71 -15.69 44.50
N GLU A 826 -1.56 -16.65 44.91
CA GLU A 826 -3.00 -16.71 44.57
C GLU A 826 -3.80 -15.54 45.21
N ALA A 827 -4.61 -14.86 44.41
CA ALA A 827 -5.58 -13.86 44.87
C ALA A 827 -6.96 -14.50 45.17
N PRO A 828 -7.76 -13.98 46.14
CA PRO A 828 -9.05 -14.57 46.51
C PRO A 828 -10.11 -14.47 45.40
N LEU A 829 -10.94 -15.51 45.29
CA LEU A 829 -11.99 -15.68 44.29
C LEU A 829 -13.16 -14.71 44.49
N SER A 830 -13.45 -13.86 43.49
CA SER A 830 -14.82 -13.39 43.21
C SER A 830 -15.25 -13.90 41.83
N GLN A 831 -16.41 -14.56 41.78
CA GLN A 831 -16.97 -15.14 40.56
C GLN A 831 -17.91 -14.13 39.89
N SER A 832 -17.52 -13.65 38.70
CA SER A 832 -18.49 -13.22 37.68
C SER A 832 -18.51 -14.30 36.59
N LYS A 833 -19.69 -14.83 36.26
CA LYS A 833 -19.83 -15.83 35.18
C LYS A 833 -19.80 -15.14 33.82
N GLN A 834 -18.97 -15.66 32.92
CA GLN A 834 -18.77 -15.17 31.54
C GLN A 834 -19.82 -15.75 30.57
N ASN A 835 -19.99 -15.10 29.41
CA ASN A 835 -20.78 -15.60 28.28
C ASN A 835 -19.95 -16.60 27.44
N SER A 836 -20.61 -17.56 26.79
CA SER A 836 -20.03 -18.72 26.08
C SER A 836 -18.96 -18.44 25.01
N TYR A 837 -18.98 -17.28 24.36
CA TYR A 837 -17.95 -16.87 23.39
C TYR A 837 -16.69 -16.24 24.05
N MET A 838 -16.66 -16.15 25.37
CA MET A 838 -15.56 -15.61 26.19
C MET A 838 -14.91 -16.70 27.07
N ILE A 839 -15.30 -17.98 26.93
CA ILE A 839 -14.84 -19.09 27.78
C ILE A 839 -13.64 -19.81 27.16
N GLU A 840 -12.68 -20.16 28.03
CA GLU A 840 -11.43 -20.85 27.70
C GLU A 840 -11.66 -22.31 27.30
N ALA A 841 -11.02 -22.78 26.22
CA ALA A 841 -11.08 -24.18 25.74
C ALA A 841 -10.37 -25.21 26.67
N GLY A 842 -10.10 -24.85 27.92
CA GLY A 842 -9.32 -25.64 28.89
C GLY A 842 -10.12 -26.27 30.02
N ASP A 843 -11.34 -25.81 30.29
CA ASP A 843 -12.19 -26.40 31.33
C ASP A 843 -12.82 -27.70 30.81
N LYS A 844 -12.11 -28.81 30.99
CA LYS A 844 -12.69 -30.14 30.84
C LYS A 844 -13.66 -30.38 31.98
N VAL A 845 -14.94 -30.05 31.76
CA VAL A 845 -16.02 -30.66 32.54
C VAL A 845 -16.10 -32.13 32.10
N SER A 846 -15.99 -33.06 33.04
CA SER A 846 -16.15 -34.49 32.76
C SER A 846 -17.53 -34.73 32.16
N PHE A 847 -17.55 -35.20 30.93
CA PHE A 847 -18.76 -35.47 30.16
C PHE A 847 -19.40 -36.79 30.60
N SER A 848 -20.57 -36.73 31.24
CA SER A 848 -21.45 -37.88 31.50
C SER A 848 -22.81 -37.62 30.84
N PRO A 849 -23.15 -38.34 29.74
CA PRO A 849 -24.43 -38.19 29.03
C PRO A 849 -25.67 -38.42 29.90
N ASP A 850 -25.55 -39.19 30.98
CA ASP A 850 -26.70 -39.59 31.81
C ASP A 850 -27.14 -38.51 32.82
N GLU A 851 -26.30 -37.52 33.11
CA GLU A 851 -26.66 -36.41 34.01
C GLU A 851 -27.55 -35.34 33.34
N MET A 852 -27.62 -35.30 32.00
CA MET A 852 -28.43 -34.31 31.27
C MET A 852 -29.92 -34.66 31.16
N PHE A 853 -30.31 -35.94 31.34
CA PHE A 853 -31.62 -36.42 30.89
C PHE A 853 -32.51 -37.03 31.99
N ASN A 854 -32.51 -36.49 33.22
CA ASN A 854 -33.60 -36.81 34.16
C ASN A 854 -34.20 -35.63 34.93
N LYS A 855 -35.45 -35.33 34.55
CA LYS A 855 -36.60 -34.78 35.28
C LYS A 855 -36.34 -33.83 36.46
N GLY A 856 -36.62 -32.55 36.22
CA GLY A 856 -36.83 -31.53 37.26
C GLY A 856 -37.41 -30.22 36.69
N ILE A 857 -38.52 -30.31 35.93
CA ILE A 857 -39.32 -29.13 35.58
C ILE A 857 -40.04 -28.63 36.85
N GLN A 858 -40.16 -27.31 37.00
CA GLN A 858 -40.80 -26.52 38.07
C GLN A 858 -39.97 -26.21 39.32
N ALA A 859 -39.12 -25.17 39.24
CA ALA A 859 -39.03 -24.08 40.22
C ALA A 859 -37.88 -23.11 39.87
N SER A 860 -38.16 -22.08 39.05
CA SER A 860 -37.45 -20.77 39.02
C SER A 860 -37.92 -19.91 37.82
N LEU A 861 -39.23 -19.87 37.60
CA LEU A 861 -39.86 -19.08 36.53
C LEU A 861 -39.98 -17.57 36.85
N ASP A 862 -39.44 -17.10 37.98
CA ASP A 862 -39.60 -15.71 38.42
C ASP A 862 -38.25 -14.99 38.62
N ARG A 863 -37.48 -14.78 37.54
CA ARG A 863 -36.54 -13.64 37.42
C ARG A 863 -36.45 -13.24 35.95
N LEU A 864 -36.89 -12.01 35.69
CA LEU A 864 -36.94 -11.35 34.37
C LEU A 864 -35.56 -11.34 33.69
N ASP A 865 -35.57 -11.48 32.36
CA ASP A 865 -34.40 -11.39 31.47
C ASP A 865 -33.69 -10.03 31.62
N GLU A 866 -32.51 -10.02 32.25
CA GLU A 866 -31.68 -8.81 32.40
C GLU A 866 -31.25 -8.20 31.05
N GLU A 867 -31.14 -9.00 29.98
CA GLU A 867 -30.84 -8.47 28.64
C GLU A 867 -32.04 -7.77 28.00
N SER A 868 -33.28 -8.06 28.36
CA SER A 868 -34.45 -7.37 27.79
C SER A 868 -34.69 -5.98 28.38
N ILE A 869 -34.05 -5.67 29.51
CA ILE A 869 -34.17 -4.39 30.22
C ILE A 869 -33.11 -3.38 29.74
N GLU A 870 -32.02 -3.86 29.14
CA GLU A 870 -30.94 -3.01 28.58
C GLU A 870 -31.21 -2.45 27.17
N TRP A 871 -32.25 -2.94 26.48
CA TRP A 871 -32.64 -2.58 25.12
C TRP A 871 -34.02 -1.93 25.11
#